data_AF-A0A1S9RZU9-F1
#
_entry.id   AF-A0A1S9RZU9-F1
#
_cell.length_a   1.000
_cell.length_b   1.000
_cell.length_c   1.000
_cell.angle_alpha   90.00
_cell.angle_beta   90.00
_cell.angle_gamma   90.00
#
_symmetry.space_group_name_H-M   'P 1'
#
loop_
_entity.id
_entity.type
_entity.pdbx_description
1 polymer ?
#
loop_
_entity_poly.entity_id
_entity_poly.type
_entity_poly.pdbx_seq_one_letter_code
_entity_poly.pdbx_strand_id
1 'polypeptide(L)'
;MTSEELEWLETRLRKYDSSRAIHNSPSPEAYESVAKSSFYHLPLEIRRKILTAAFGNHTLHIGLINSSEFRDLGINKSDSKSVRWQGGICTRKPDQSPFGDHCTPGKLGVMGWLLSSRLGHSEATDVLYSTNAFHISNNMMIHHLGVILPLEHLARIRSLELLGYFYLENWPYHHSKTANLGWGGLEMVLEVIRDLFPSLRNLYLSLETYDLDAFLNWREVEGDPLDPLIDVMEKAIGVIDGIVFQKHPSLKIEMALSARVLHELRCRGSGEIAPQYPRISVVQGRDDSKGRDVPIATEAVSPASSPPSTNVSKNIALGRSDNSSSHSPNDALALVSQSSKSNHKSEIGRVLSLDETDLLLKHYDHVICPHQIAHENNSDNPYRRYVLPLAYEQIGLLYAVLGLSACHLGHLKSDKHLYETTAVDYRVKAITALGAAIRKVCSGSFNDNERDGVFVTIQILLLHDIRESGTSTHGAHISGALSICNQLKLDERLTVKDERTVFFLGNLIWLDIIRAFSVPERLCFTQELRQKLLSLCDLRFEAVNGCPRELALIIGEILEHAKAHSTDGLSTDEYHTQVQALIQKLYSWDSSRCFYPSDDPLWRCVAEAFRHTCILRAWRLLDPTESASTPRIQTSVTAILDSLAHVPGTNPLIELNVMPLFMAGADSLSPHSRHYVLLRLSEIQARAEMGWAAPQSLLEKVWQARARQSEHDQSNVPWMNFVSRHAPLNCFASLIQVRPTMPTQDTKTTI
;
A
#
# COMPACT_ATOMS: atom_id res chain seq x y z
N MET A 1 -0.87 -8.22 -21.68
CA MET A 1 0.39 -7.77 -21.08
C MET A 1 1.39 -7.58 -22.20
N THR A 2 2.21 -6.54 -22.16
CA THR A 2 3.37 -6.45 -23.06
C THR A 2 4.40 -7.53 -22.68
N SER A 3 5.28 -7.91 -23.62
CA SER A 3 6.37 -8.85 -23.32
C SER A 3 7.25 -8.37 -22.15
N GLU A 4 7.41 -7.05 -22.00
CA GLU A 4 8.09 -6.43 -20.86
C GLU A 4 7.36 -6.63 -19.52
N GLU A 5 6.03 -6.53 -19.49
CA GLU A 5 5.22 -6.78 -18.29
C GLU A 5 5.28 -8.25 -17.86
N LEU A 6 5.36 -9.16 -18.83
CA LEU A 6 5.53 -10.60 -18.63
C LEU A 6 6.90 -10.93 -18.06
N GLU A 7 7.96 -10.43 -18.69
CA GLU A 7 9.34 -10.60 -18.23
C GLU A 7 9.53 -10.01 -16.82
N TRP A 8 8.89 -8.86 -16.55
CA TRP A 8 8.86 -8.26 -15.22
C TRP A 8 8.18 -9.18 -14.19
N LEU A 9 7.01 -9.75 -14.50
CA LEU A 9 6.27 -10.66 -13.62
C LEU A 9 7.04 -11.96 -13.38
N GLU A 10 7.59 -12.57 -14.44
CA GLU A 10 8.42 -13.77 -14.35
C GLU A 10 9.67 -13.56 -13.49
N THR A 11 10.38 -12.44 -13.69
CA THR A 11 11.57 -12.11 -12.91
C THR A 11 11.25 -11.94 -11.42
N ARG A 12 10.06 -11.41 -11.10
CA ARG A 12 9.63 -11.15 -9.72
C ARG A 12 9.15 -12.41 -9.01
N LEU A 13 8.45 -13.29 -9.73
CA LEU A 13 7.93 -14.55 -9.19
C LEU A 13 9.02 -15.62 -9.09
N ARG A 14 9.97 -15.69 -10.04
CA ARG A 14 11.15 -16.59 -9.95
C ARG A 14 12.17 -16.16 -8.88
N LYS A 15 12.23 -14.88 -8.49
CA LYS A 15 13.07 -14.41 -7.36
C LYS A 15 12.60 -14.91 -5.99
N TYR A 16 11.35 -15.39 -5.88
CA TYR A 16 10.86 -16.11 -4.71
C TYR A 16 11.27 -17.58 -4.81
N ASP A 17 12.58 -17.82 -4.75
CA ASP A 17 13.12 -19.17 -4.71
C ASP A 17 12.73 -19.83 -3.39
N SER A 18 11.88 -20.85 -3.47
CA SER A 18 11.44 -21.68 -2.33
C SER A 18 12.62 -22.42 -1.66
N SER A 19 13.79 -22.45 -2.30
CA SER A 19 15.04 -22.94 -1.70
C SER A 19 15.56 -22.09 -0.53
N ARG A 20 15.22 -20.78 -0.47
CA ARG A 20 15.65 -19.88 0.62
C ARG A 20 14.81 -20.00 1.90
N ALA A 21 13.70 -20.74 1.88
CA ALA A 21 12.84 -20.95 3.04
C ALA A 21 13.27 -22.11 3.94
N ILE A 22 14.28 -22.89 3.52
CA ILE A 22 14.80 -24.03 4.27
C ILE A 22 16.13 -23.62 4.89
N HIS A 23 16.13 -22.88 6.00
CA HIS A 23 17.26 -22.87 6.97
C HIS A 23 17.02 -22.04 8.26
N ASN A 24 15.79 -21.59 8.55
CA ASN A 24 15.46 -21.15 9.90
C ASN A 24 14.69 -22.27 10.60
N SER A 25 15.40 -23.04 11.43
CA SER A 25 14.77 -23.89 12.45
C SER A 25 13.79 -23.03 13.26
N PRO A 26 12.51 -23.40 13.37
CA PRO A 26 11.53 -22.61 14.11
C PRO A 26 11.97 -22.46 15.57
N SER A 27 11.78 -21.28 16.17
CA SER A 27 11.99 -21.14 17.61
C SER A 27 11.02 -22.07 18.36
N PRO A 28 11.42 -22.64 19.51
CA PRO A 28 10.53 -23.47 20.34
C PRO A 28 9.21 -22.78 20.69
N GLU A 29 9.22 -21.46 20.81
CA GLU A 29 8.06 -20.59 21.13
C GLU A 29 6.96 -20.66 20.06
N ALA A 30 7.30 -20.89 18.77
CA ALA A 30 6.32 -20.99 17.68
C ALA A 30 5.51 -22.30 17.72
N TYR A 31 6.09 -23.37 18.26
CA TYR A 31 5.34 -24.62 18.51
C TYR A 31 4.44 -24.47 19.75
N GLU A 32 4.87 -23.68 20.73
CA GLU A 32 4.12 -23.45 21.97
C GLU A 32 2.86 -22.61 21.75
N SER A 33 2.89 -21.62 20.85
CA SER A 33 1.70 -20.80 20.51
C SER A 33 0.63 -21.58 19.74
N VAL A 34 1.04 -22.46 18.82
CA VAL A 34 0.13 -23.40 18.14
C VAL A 34 -0.42 -24.42 19.14
N ALA A 35 0.41 -24.93 20.06
CA ALA A 35 0.00 -25.87 21.09
C ALA A 35 -0.97 -25.27 22.13
N LYS A 36 -0.91 -23.96 22.40
CA LYS A 36 -1.83 -23.26 23.32
C LYS A 36 -3.14 -22.82 22.65
N SER A 37 -3.26 -22.91 21.33
CA SER A 37 -4.46 -22.48 20.61
C SER A 37 -5.59 -23.48 20.77
N SER A 38 -6.74 -23.02 21.29
CA SER A 38 -7.96 -23.83 21.39
C SER A 38 -8.43 -24.36 20.03
N PHE A 39 -8.11 -23.67 18.93
CA PHE A 39 -8.46 -24.13 17.58
C PHE A 39 -7.67 -25.38 17.18
N TYR A 40 -6.37 -25.43 17.45
CA TYR A 40 -5.52 -26.56 17.07
C TYR A 40 -5.68 -27.79 17.97
N HIS A 41 -6.32 -27.64 19.13
CA HIS A 41 -6.79 -28.76 19.95
C HIS A 41 -7.99 -29.51 19.32
N LEU A 42 -8.71 -28.89 18.39
CA LEU A 42 -9.82 -29.56 17.69
C LEU A 42 -9.27 -30.64 16.74
N PRO A 43 -9.96 -31.78 16.56
CA PRO A 43 -9.62 -32.76 15.54
C PRO A 43 -9.54 -32.12 14.14
N LEU A 44 -8.65 -32.64 13.29
CA LEU A 44 -8.41 -32.12 11.93
C LEU A 44 -9.71 -32.00 11.13
N GLU A 45 -10.63 -32.94 11.30
CA GLU A 45 -11.94 -32.96 10.62
C GLU A 45 -12.80 -31.76 11.00
N ILE A 46 -12.76 -31.36 12.27
CA ILE A 46 -13.50 -30.21 12.78
C ILE A 46 -12.83 -28.91 12.31
N ARG A 47 -11.50 -28.83 12.38
CA ARG A 47 -10.75 -27.68 11.85
C ARG A 47 -11.03 -27.48 10.37
N ARG A 48 -10.99 -28.56 9.58
CA ARG A 48 -11.33 -28.54 8.16
C ARG A 48 -12.76 -28.05 7.93
N LYS A 49 -13.75 -28.52 8.69
CA LYS A 49 -15.14 -28.03 8.61
C LYS A 49 -15.24 -26.53 8.90
N ILE A 50 -14.54 -26.04 9.92
CA ILE A 50 -14.52 -24.60 10.26
C ILE A 50 -13.88 -23.80 9.13
N LEU A 51 -12.72 -24.23 8.63
CA LEU A 51 -12.03 -23.55 7.53
C LEU A 51 -12.87 -23.57 6.24
N THR A 52 -13.54 -24.68 5.93
CA THR A 52 -14.45 -24.77 4.79
C THR A 52 -15.66 -23.85 4.98
N ALA A 53 -16.21 -23.72 6.19
CA ALA A 53 -17.29 -22.79 6.46
C ALA A 53 -16.85 -21.31 6.37
N ALA A 54 -15.60 -21.02 6.72
CA ALA A 54 -15.06 -19.66 6.73
C ALA A 54 -14.54 -19.19 5.36
N PHE A 55 -13.93 -20.10 4.59
CA PHE A 55 -13.14 -19.76 3.39
C PHE A 55 -13.44 -20.64 2.17
N GLY A 56 -14.32 -21.63 2.29
CA GLY A 56 -14.60 -22.61 1.24
C GLY A 56 -16.01 -22.46 0.64
N ASN A 57 -16.26 -23.20 -0.44
CA ASN A 57 -17.56 -23.25 -1.12
C ASN A 57 -18.08 -21.89 -1.64
N HIS A 58 -17.16 -20.99 -1.99
CA HIS A 58 -17.43 -19.72 -2.64
C HIS A 58 -16.99 -19.76 -4.12
N THR A 59 -17.56 -18.87 -4.92
CA THR A 59 -16.94 -18.46 -6.19
C THR A 59 -15.98 -17.30 -5.89
N LEU A 60 -14.72 -17.43 -6.28
CA LEU A 60 -13.66 -16.44 -6.07
C LEU A 60 -13.32 -15.79 -7.40
N HIS A 61 -13.53 -14.49 -7.50
CA HIS A 61 -13.00 -13.71 -8.61
C HIS A 61 -11.49 -13.62 -8.46
N ILE A 62 -10.79 -13.85 -9.56
CA ILE A 62 -9.36 -13.58 -9.64
C ILE A 62 -9.04 -12.97 -11.00
N GLY A 63 -8.37 -11.83 -10.98
CA GLY A 63 -8.05 -11.09 -12.18
C GLY A 63 -6.90 -10.14 -11.97
N LEU A 64 -6.38 -9.66 -13.09
CA LEU A 64 -5.40 -8.58 -13.16
C LEU A 64 -6.11 -7.35 -13.72
N ILE A 65 -5.95 -6.17 -13.12
CA ILE A 65 -6.51 -4.92 -13.66
C ILE A 65 -5.36 -4.04 -14.15
N ASN A 66 -5.49 -3.51 -15.36
CA ASN A 66 -4.58 -2.52 -15.93
C ASN A 66 -5.04 -1.08 -15.62
N SER A 67 -4.11 -0.14 -15.70
CA SER A 67 -4.34 1.29 -15.41
C SER A 67 -5.49 1.95 -16.19
N SER A 68 -5.85 1.44 -17.37
CA SER A 68 -6.91 1.97 -18.24
C SER A 68 -8.34 1.72 -17.72
N GLU A 69 -8.60 0.60 -17.06
CA GLU A 69 -9.94 0.23 -16.56
C GLU A 69 -10.31 0.95 -15.24
N PHE A 70 -9.34 1.60 -14.59
CA PHE A 70 -9.58 2.39 -13.37
C PHE A 70 -10.29 3.73 -13.63
N ARG A 71 -10.27 4.24 -14.88
CA ARG A 71 -10.93 5.51 -15.22
C ARG A 71 -12.45 5.44 -15.11
N ASP A 72 -13.05 4.29 -15.44
CA ASP A 72 -14.51 4.11 -15.39
C ASP A 72 -15.04 3.88 -13.96
N LEU A 73 -14.16 3.57 -13.00
CA LEU A 73 -14.49 3.40 -11.58
C LEU A 73 -14.16 4.65 -10.72
N GLY A 74 -13.78 5.76 -11.35
CA GLY A 74 -13.53 7.04 -10.66
C GLY A 74 -12.29 7.07 -9.76
N ILE A 75 -11.34 6.14 -9.95
CA ILE A 75 -10.10 6.09 -9.17
C ILE A 75 -8.96 6.66 -10.02
N ASN A 76 -8.68 7.97 -9.89
CA ASN A 76 -7.51 8.58 -10.50
C ASN A 76 -6.24 8.21 -9.72
N LYS A 77 -5.42 7.31 -10.25
CA LYS A 77 -4.02 7.10 -9.83
C LYS A 77 -3.10 7.10 -11.05
N SER A 78 -1.93 7.69 -10.88
CA SER A 78 -0.95 8.07 -11.92
C SER A 78 0.06 6.98 -12.30
N ASP A 79 -0.20 5.70 -12.00
CA ASP A 79 0.68 4.61 -12.46
C ASP A 79 0.22 4.12 -13.83
N SER A 80 0.87 4.57 -14.90
CA SER A 80 0.52 4.18 -16.27
C SER A 80 0.89 2.72 -16.62
N LYS A 81 1.61 1.99 -15.75
CA LYS A 81 2.05 0.60 -16.00
C LYS A 81 1.95 -0.35 -14.79
N SER A 82 0.94 -0.22 -13.93
CA SER A 82 0.75 -1.14 -12.80
C SER A 82 -0.34 -2.17 -13.08
N VAL A 83 0.03 -3.44 -13.30
CA VAL A 83 -0.89 -4.57 -13.23
C VAL A 83 -1.17 -4.87 -11.76
N ARG A 84 -2.43 -4.77 -11.31
CA ARG A 84 -2.80 -5.09 -9.92
C ARG A 84 -3.67 -6.33 -9.83
N TRP A 85 -3.38 -7.16 -8.83
CA TRP A 85 -4.25 -8.25 -8.42
C TRP A 85 -5.60 -7.71 -7.93
N GLN A 86 -6.67 -8.22 -8.49
CA GLN A 86 -8.01 -8.10 -7.97
C GLN A 86 -8.52 -9.49 -7.65
N GLY A 87 -9.01 -9.67 -6.43
CA GLY A 87 -9.69 -10.89 -6.07
C GLY A 87 -10.64 -10.69 -4.91
N GLY A 88 -11.67 -11.51 -4.87
CA GLY A 88 -12.72 -11.40 -3.86
C GLY A 88 -13.79 -12.46 -4.01
N ILE A 89 -14.62 -12.60 -2.98
CA ILE A 89 -15.79 -13.50 -3.04
C ILE A 89 -16.80 -12.90 -4.00
N CYS A 90 -17.30 -13.70 -4.93
CA CYS A 90 -18.39 -13.34 -5.80
C CYS A 90 -19.63 -12.95 -4.99
N THR A 91 -20.20 -11.78 -5.26
CA THR A 91 -21.48 -11.37 -4.65
C THR A 91 -22.68 -12.14 -5.21
N ARG A 92 -22.48 -12.99 -6.24
CA ARG A 92 -23.52 -13.85 -6.80
C ARG A 92 -24.00 -14.84 -5.75
N LYS A 93 -25.31 -15.02 -5.65
CA LYS A 93 -25.88 -16.03 -4.76
C LYS A 93 -25.51 -17.44 -5.27
N PRO A 94 -25.33 -18.44 -4.38
CA PRO A 94 -24.92 -19.79 -4.78
C PRO A 94 -25.86 -20.49 -5.78
N ASP A 95 -27.12 -20.07 -5.85
CA ASP A 95 -28.17 -20.62 -6.72
C ASP A 95 -28.27 -19.93 -8.09
N GLN A 96 -27.54 -18.83 -8.30
CA GLN A 96 -27.55 -18.10 -9.56
C GLN A 96 -26.59 -18.71 -10.57
N SER A 97 -27.06 -18.79 -11.83
CA SER A 97 -26.27 -19.32 -12.94
C SER A 97 -24.92 -18.62 -13.08
N PRO A 98 -23.84 -19.35 -13.40
CA PRO A 98 -22.55 -18.78 -13.77
C PRO A 98 -22.66 -17.73 -14.88
N PHE A 99 -23.65 -17.86 -15.76
CA PHE A 99 -23.85 -17.01 -16.94
C PHE A 99 -24.78 -15.79 -16.71
N GLY A 100 -25.14 -15.47 -15.45
CA GLY A 100 -26.02 -14.34 -15.10
C GLY A 100 -25.32 -13.00 -14.88
N ASP A 101 -26.08 -11.89 -14.99
CA ASP A 101 -25.57 -10.51 -14.92
C ASP A 101 -24.99 -10.08 -13.56
N HIS A 102 -23.84 -9.41 -13.63
CA HIS A 102 -23.25 -8.50 -12.64
C HIS A 102 -22.91 -9.09 -11.26
N CYS A 103 -21.81 -9.86 -11.22
CA CYS A 103 -21.11 -10.16 -9.98
C CYS A 103 -19.95 -9.17 -9.73
N THR A 104 -19.74 -8.80 -8.46
CA THR A 104 -18.62 -7.96 -8.04
C THR A 104 -17.81 -8.68 -6.95
N PRO A 105 -16.49 -8.43 -6.82
CA PRO A 105 -15.68 -9.06 -5.79
C PRO A 105 -15.87 -8.38 -4.41
N GLY A 106 -16.32 -9.15 -3.42
CA GLY A 106 -16.36 -8.80 -2.00
C GLY A 106 -15.12 -9.27 -1.21
N LYS A 107 -15.05 -8.97 0.09
CA LYS A 107 -13.89 -9.31 0.94
C LYS A 107 -13.95 -10.74 1.47
N LEU A 108 -12.89 -11.53 1.25
CA LEU A 108 -12.72 -12.88 1.82
C LEU A 108 -12.03 -12.89 3.20
N GLY A 109 -11.07 -11.99 3.44
CA GLY A 109 -10.37 -11.88 4.73
C GLY A 109 -9.37 -13.01 5.07
N VAL A 110 -9.16 -13.99 4.18
CA VAL A 110 -8.33 -15.19 4.42
C VAL A 110 -6.85 -14.90 4.74
N MET A 111 -6.32 -13.75 4.32
CA MET A 111 -4.89 -13.41 4.52
C MET A 111 -4.49 -13.34 5.99
N GLY A 112 -5.38 -12.86 6.87
CA GLY A 112 -5.10 -12.85 8.31
C GLY A 112 -4.86 -14.25 8.87
N TRP A 113 -5.59 -15.25 8.35
CA TRP A 113 -5.44 -16.65 8.74
C TRP A 113 -4.19 -17.29 8.13
N LEU A 114 -3.95 -17.10 6.83
CA LEU A 114 -2.78 -17.64 6.12
C LEU A 114 -1.45 -17.14 6.70
N LEU A 115 -1.44 -15.96 7.31
CA LEU A 115 -0.27 -15.36 7.93
C LEU A 115 -0.13 -15.67 9.43
N SER A 116 -1.12 -16.34 10.03
CA SER A 116 -1.13 -16.62 11.48
C SER A 116 -0.12 -17.68 11.91
N SER A 117 0.11 -18.70 11.07
CA SER A 117 1.01 -19.82 11.36
C SER A 117 1.25 -20.68 10.12
N ARG A 118 2.34 -21.46 10.09
CA ARG A 118 2.62 -22.42 9.00
C ARG A 118 1.54 -23.49 8.87
N LEU A 119 1.01 -23.98 10.00
CA LEU A 119 -0.06 -24.98 10.01
C LEU A 119 -1.36 -24.37 9.46
N GLY A 120 -1.73 -23.17 9.92
CA GLY A 120 -2.89 -22.43 9.42
C GLY A 120 -2.79 -22.12 7.93
N HIS A 121 -1.59 -21.77 7.45
CA HIS A 121 -1.30 -21.62 6.03
C HIS A 121 -1.58 -22.93 5.27
N SER A 122 -0.98 -24.05 5.68
CA SER A 122 -1.15 -25.32 4.96
C SER A 122 -2.59 -25.82 4.93
N GLU A 123 -3.32 -25.74 6.06
CA GLU A 123 -4.70 -26.24 6.15
C GLU A 123 -5.67 -25.34 5.38
N ALA A 124 -5.52 -24.02 5.47
CA ALA A 124 -6.43 -23.09 4.79
C ALA A 124 -6.16 -22.97 3.29
N THR A 125 -4.90 -23.09 2.83
CA THR A 125 -4.57 -23.12 1.40
C THR A 125 -5.23 -24.31 0.71
N ASP A 126 -5.21 -25.51 1.32
CA ASP A 126 -5.91 -26.68 0.76
C ASP A 126 -7.41 -26.40 0.60
N VAL A 127 -8.06 -25.85 1.62
CA VAL A 127 -9.48 -25.49 1.56
C VAL A 127 -9.74 -24.42 0.49
N LEU A 128 -8.93 -23.36 0.45
CA LEU A 128 -9.10 -22.23 -0.44
C LEU A 128 -9.07 -22.66 -1.91
N TYR A 129 -8.12 -23.51 -2.29
CA TYR A 129 -7.98 -23.93 -3.69
C TYR A 129 -8.86 -25.13 -4.07
N SER A 130 -9.14 -26.05 -3.13
CA SER A 130 -9.86 -27.30 -3.46
C SER A 130 -11.38 -27.24 -3.33
N THR A 131 -11.92 -26.26 -2.60
CA THR A 131 -13.37 -26.18 -2.30
C THR A 131 -14.08 -25.02 -2.98
N ASN A 132 -13.34 -24.03 -3.47
CA ASN A 132 -13.91 -22.87 -4.15
C ASN A 132 -13.93 -23.06 -5.68
N ALA A 133 -14.84 -22.35 -6.34
CA ALA A 133 -14.82 -22.16 -7.78
C ALA A 133 -14.03 -20.89 -8.12
N PHE A 134 -13.14 -20.93 -9.10
CA PHE A 134 -12.35 -19.77 -9.51
C PHE A 134 -12.95 -19.16 -10.76
N HIS A 135 -13.35 -17.90 -10.67
CA HIS A 135 -13.85 -17.11 -11.78
C HIS A 135 -12.72 -16.22 -12.31
N ILE A 136 -12.31 -16.47 -13.56
CA ILE A 136 -11.25 -15.73 -14.25
C ILE A 136 -11.88 -14.96 -15.40
N SER A 137 -11.98 -13.63 -15.25
CA SER A 137 -12.58 -12.74 -16.26
C SER A 137 -11.56 -12.06 -17.18
N ASN A 138 -10.25 -12.22 -16.92
CA ASN A 138 -9.20 -11.55 -17.69
C ASN A 138 -8.37 -12.56 -18.52
N ASN A 139 -8.49 -12.45 -19.84
CA ASN A 139 -7.74 -13.24 -20.83
C ASN A 139 -6.21 -13.11 -20.66
N MET A 140 -5.69 -11.96 -20.24
CA MET A 140 -4.25 -11.79 -20.01
C MET A 140 -3.73 -12.65 -18.85
N MET A 141 -4.59 -13.02 -17.90
CA MET A 141 -4.20 -13.86 -16.78
C MET A 141 -4.16 -15.35 -17.16
N ILE A 142 -5.08 -15.80 -18.03
CA ILE A 142 -5.22 -17.23 -18.32
C ILE A 142 -3.99 -17.82 -19.01
N HIS A 143 -3.38 -17.10 -19.96
CA HIS A 143 -2.20 -17.56 -20.70
C HIS A 143 -0.95 -17.72 -19.83
N HIS A 144 -0.93 -17.12 -18.63
CA HIS A 144 0.25 -17.05 -17.77
C HIS A 144 -0.01 -17.59 -16.36
N LEU A 145 -1.09 -18.35 -16.16
CA LEU A 145 -1.46 -18.92 -14.87
C LEU A 145 -0.33 -19.70 -14.21
N GLY A 146 0.43 -20.49 -14.99
CA GLY A 146 1.54 -21.30 -14.47
C GLY A 146 2.74 -20.49 -13.98
N VAL A 147 2.85 -19.23 -14.40
CA VAL A 147 3.81 -18.25 -13.86
C VAL A 147 3.20 -17.55 -12.64
N ILE A 148 1.95 -17.14 -12.78
CA ILE A 148 1.24 -16.23 -11.86
C ILE A 148 0.86 -16.90 -10.53
N LEU A 149 0.50 -18.20 -10.57
CA LEU A 149 0.13 -19.00 -9.40
C LEU A 149 1.03 -20.24 -9.31
N PRO A 150 1.47 -20.64 -8.10
CA PRO A 150 2.20 -21.89 -7.92
C PRO A 150 1.45 -23.08 -8.48
N LEU A 151 2.14 -23.93 -9.25
CA LEU A 151 1.55 -25.13 -9.88
C LEU A 151 0.87 -26.05 -8.85
N GLU A 152 1.39 -26.10 -7.62
CA GLU A 152 0.78 -26.87 -6.54
C GLU A 152 -0.61 -26.36 -6.13
N HIS A 153 -0.88 -25.06 -6.25
CA HIS A 153 -2.20 -24.49 -5.94
C HIS A 153 -3.16 -24.71 -7.10
N LEU A 154 -2.69 -24.53 -8.34
CA LEU A 154 -3.46 -24.81 -9.56
C LEU A 154 -3.90 -26.28 -9.61
N ALA A 155 -3.01 -27.20 -9.22
CA ALA A 155 -3.30 -28.63 -9.16
C ALA A 155 -4.42 -29.00 -8.19
N ARG A 156 -4.76 -28.14 -7.22
CA ARG A 156 -5.83 -28.37 -6.24
C ARG A 156 -7.19 -27.85 -6.71
N ILE A 157 -7.23 -26.98 -7.70
CA ILE A 157 -8.47 -26.36 -8.20
C ILE A 157 -9.36 -27.41 -8.88
N ARG A 158 -10.64 -27.44 -8.47
CA ARG A 158 -11.63 -28.41 -8.95
C ARG A 158 -12.76 -27.79 -9.79
N SER A 159 -12.96 -26.49 -9.72
CA SER A 159 -14.04 -25.80 -10.43
C SER A 159 -13.54 -24.47 -10.98
N LEU A 160 -13.75 -24.23 -12.27
CA LEU A 160 -13.26 -23.05 -13.00
C LEU A 160 -14.39 -22.43 -13.82
N GLU A 161 -14.54 -21.11 -13.74
CA GLU A 161 -15.45 -20.31 -14.56
C GLU A 161 -14.63 -19.38 -15.46
N LEU A 162 -14.75 -19.57 -16.77
CA LEU A 162 -14.10 -18.77 -17.81
C LEU A 162 -15.17 -18.08 -18.66
N LEU A 163 -15.51 -16.86 -18.27
CA LEU A 163 -16.56 -16.08 -18.91
C LEU A 163 -15.90 -14.92 -19.66
N GLY A 164 -15.91 -14.97 -21.00
CA GLY A 164 -15.31 -13.96 -21.86
C GLY A 164 -15.70 -14.12 -23.33
N TYR A 165 -15.54 -13.06 -24.12
CA TYR A 165 -15.81 -13.05 -25.56
C TYR A 165 -14.70 -13.80 -26.31
N PHE A 166 -14.96 -15.03 -26.78
CA PHE A 166 -14.07 -15.77 -27.69
C PHE A 166 -14.51 -15.48 -29.12
N TYR A 167 -13.68 -14.80 -29.91
CA TYR A 167 -14.04 -14.39 -31.28
C TYR A 167 -13.51 -15.40 -32.29
N LEU A 168 -14.37 -16.06 -33.05
CA LEU A 168 -13.91 -16.97 -34.12
C LEU A 168 -13.16 -16.18 -35.21
N GLU A 169 -11.90 -16.52 -35.44
CA GLU A 169 -11.06 -15.92 -36.50
C GLU A 169 -11.57 -16.38 -37.88
N ASN A 170 -12.07 -15.42 -38.67
CA ASN A 170 -12.12 -15.38 -40.15
C ASN A 170 -13.00 -14.21 -40.69
N TRP A 171 -13.41 -13.22 -39.90
CA TRP A 171 -14.26 -12.12 -40.38
C TRP A 171 -13.49 -10.85 -40.82
N PRO A 172 -13.87 -10.17 -41.92
CA PRO A 172 -13.11 -9.04 -42.50
C PRO A 172 -13.14 -7.73 -41.69
N TYR A 173 -13.96 -7.63 -40.65
CA TYR A 173 -14.11 -6.40 -39.85
C TYR A 173 -13.44 -6.53 -38.49
N HIS A 174 -12.16 -6.18 -38.46
CA HIS A 174 -11.36 -6.05 -37.25
C HIS A 174 -11.73 -4.76 -36.48
N HIS A 175 -12.14 -4.89 -35.22
CA HIS A 175 -11.82 -3.86 -34.22
C HIS A 175 -10.60 -4.32 -33.42
N SER A 176 -9.45 -3.69 -33.66
CA SER A 176 -8.14 -3.99 -33.04
C SER A 176 -8.08 -3.79 -31.51
N LYS A 177 -9.21 -3.45 -30.87
CA LYS A 177 -9.33 -3.26 -29.42
C LYS A 177 -10.27 -4.24 -28.72
N THR A 178 -11.01 -5.08 -29.45
CA THR A 178 -12.01 -5.99 -28.86
C THR A 178 -11.92 -7.44 -29.34
N ALA A 179 -11.13 -7.77 -30.36
CA ALA A 179 -10.97 -9.16 -30.83
C ALA A 179 -10.15 -10.01 -29.82
N ASN A 180 -10.86 -10.76 -28.99
CA ASN A 180 -10.32 -11.55 -27.88
C ASN A 180 -10.25 -13.05 -28.22
N LEU A 181 -9.19 -13.48 -28.90
CA LEU A 181 -8.86 -14.89 -29.22
C LEU A 181 -9.65 -15.46 -30.40
N GLY A 182 -8.98 -15.52 -31.55
CA GLY A 182 -9.29 -16.38 -32.69
C GLY A 182 -9.35 -17.87 -32.35
N TRP A 183 -9.52 -18.71 -33.37
CA TRP A 183 -9.53 -20.17 -33.25
C TRP A 183 -8.31 -20.74 -32.53
N GLY A 184 -7.12 -20.25 -32.85
CA GLY A 184 -5.88 -20.68 -32.20
C GLY A 184 -5.79 -20.25 -30.72
N GLY A 185 -6.53 -19.21 -30.33
CA GLY A 185 -6.59 -18.76 -28.94
C GLY A 185 -7.47 -19.66 -28.06
N LEU A 186 -8.58 -20.19 -28.61
CA LEU A 186 -9.40 -21.19 -27.91
C LEU A 186 -8.61 -22.48 -27.65
N GLU A 187 -7.91 -23.01 -28.65
CA GLU A 187 -7.06 -24.19 -28.51
C GLU A 187 -6.03 -24.00 -27.39
N MET A 188 -5.29 -22.89 -27.42
CA MET A 188 -4.29 -22.57 -26.40
C MET A 188 -4.87 -22.52 -24.98
N VAL A 189 -6.05 -21.91 -24.78
CA VAL A 189 -6.73 -21.88 -23.48
C VAL A 189 -7.09 -23.28 -23.01
N LEU A 190 -7.60 -24.12 -23.90
CA LEU A 190 -7.95 -25.51 -23.59
C LEU A 190 -6.70 -26.34 -23.25
N GLU A 191 -5.57 -26.08 -23.90
CA GLU A 191 -4.28 -26.70 -23.55
C GLU A 191 -3.79 -26.28 -22.17
N VAL A 192 -3.91 -25.00 -21.82
CA VAL A 192 -3.58 -24.51 -20.47
C VAL A 192 -4.46 -25.17 -19.41
N ILE A 193 -5.77 -25.31 -19.68
CA ILE A 193 -6.70 -26.02 -18.78
C ILE A 193 -6.30 -27.48 -18.64
N ARG A 194 -6.01 -28.14 -19.77
CA ARG A 194 -5.57 -29.54 -19.82
C ARG A 194 -4.33 -29.76 -18.96
N ASP A 195 -3.35 -28.86 -19.04
CA ASP A 195 -2.01 -29.08 -18.46
C ASP A 195 -1.84 -28.55 -17.03
N LEU A 196 -2.50 -27.44 -16.66
CA LEU A 196 -2.29 -26.79 -15.36
C LEU A 196 -3.27 -27.24 -14.27
N PHE A 197 -4.40 -27.86 -14.61
CA PHE A 197 -5.48 -28.16 -13.67
C PHE A 197 -5.80 -29.66 -13.55
N PRO A 198 -4.86 -30.54 -13.14
CA PRO A 198 -5.04 -32.00 -13.05
C PRO A 198 -6.26 -32.47 -12.25
N SER A 199 -6.77 -31.67 -11.29
CA SER A 199 -7.90 -32.04 -10.43
C SER A 199 -9.23 -31.43 -10.87
N LEU A 200 -9.31 -30.80 -12.04
CA LEU A 200 -10.50 -30.09 -12.49
C LEU A 200 -11.68 -31.06 -12.69
N ARG A 201 -12.85 -30.69 -12.18
CA ARG A 201 -14.08 -31.48 -12.24
C ARG A 201 -15.23 -30.74 -12.90
N ASN A 202 -15.28 -29.43 -12.77
CA ASN A 202 -16.28 -28.59 -13.42
C ASN A 202 -15.61 -27.44 -14.16
N LEU A 203 -16.01 -27.22 -15.41
CA LEU A 203 -15.59 -26.10 -16.24
C LEU A 203 -16.84 -25.41 -16.79
N TYR A 204 -16.98 -24.11 -16.53
CA TYR A 204 -18.02 -23.26 -17.08
C TYR A 204 -17.40 -22.33 -18.12
N LEU A 205 -17.88 -22.39 -19.36
CA LEU A 205 -17.32 -21.65 -20.50
C LEU A 205 -18.41 -20.86 -21.24
N SER A 206 -18.21 -19.57 -21.50
CA SER A 206 -19.10 -18.79 -22.36
C SER A 206 -18.44 -18.54 -23.71
N LEU A 207 -19.16 -18.75 -24.83
CA LEU A 207 -18.71 -18.37 -26.18
C LEU A 207 -19.69 -17.33 -26.75
N GLU A 208 -19.38 -16.04 -26.56
CA GLU A 208 -20.22 -14.93 -27.03
C GLU A 208 -19.72 -14.33 -28.36
N THR A 209 -20.67 -13.99 -29.25
CA THR A 209 -20.42 -13.40 -30.58
C THR A 209 -21.04 -12.00 -30.66
N TYR A 210 -20.21 -10.96 -30.84
CA TYR A 210 -20.63 -9.56 -30.68
C TYR A 210 -21.42 -8.95 -31.84
N ASP A 211 -21.66 -9.68 -32.94
CA ASP A 211 -22.32 -9.10 -34.13
C ASP A 211 -23.04 -10.15 -35.00
N LEU A 212 -24.03 -10.85 -34.41
CA LEU A 212 -24.77 -11.90 -35.11
C LEU A 212 -25.61 -11.34 -36.28
N ASP A 213 -26.07 -10.09 -36.17
CA ASP A 213 -26.89 -9.44 -37.19
C ASP A 213 -26.06 -8.97 -38.39
N ALA A 214 -24.83 -8.46 -38.20
CA ALA A 214 -23.96 -8.17 -39.35
C ALA A 214 -23.51 -9.46 -40.06
N PHE A 215 -23.29 -10.54 -39.31
CA PHE A 215 -22.89 -11.84 -39.87
C PHE A 215 -23.98 -12.47 -40.75
N LEU A 216 -25.22 -12.54 -40.25
CA LEU A 216 -26.32 -13.21 -40.97
C LEU A 216 -26.86 -12.41 -42.16
N ASN A 217 -26.60 -11.09 -42.19
CA ASN A 217 -26.99 -10.22 -43.30
C ASN A 217 -25.90 -10.06 -44.38
N TRP A 218 -24.73 -10.67 -44.18
CA TRP A 218 -23.64 -10.59 -45.15
C TRP A 218 -23.88 -11.54 -46.33
N ARG A 219 -23.74 -11.01 -47.55
CA ARG A 219 -23.75 -11.80 -48.79
C ARG A 219 -22.31 -12.00 -49.25
N GLU A 220 -22.01 -13.21 -49.74
CA GLU A 220 -20.72 -13.58 -50.30
C GLU A 220 -20.15 -12.47 -51.20
N VAL A 221 -18.97 -11.98 -50.84
CA VAL A 221 -18.09 -11.28 -51.78
C VAL A 221 -17.23 -12.37 -52.41
N GLU A 222 -17.27 -12.50 -53.74
CA GLU A 222 -16.52 -13.52 -54.50
C GLU A 222 -15.03 -13.52 -54.08
N GLY A 223 -14.56 -14.61 -53.47
CA GLY A 223 -13.12 -14.85 -53.31
C GLY A 223 -12.67 -15.65 -52.08
N ASP A 224 -13.44 -15.70 -50.98
CA ASP A 224 -13.05 -16.47 -49.79
C ASP A 224 -14.22 -17.35 -49.29
N PRO A 225 -14.03 -18.68 -49.16
CA PRO A 225 -15.06 -19.57 -48.63
C PRO A 225 -15.09 -19.42 -47.09
N LEU A 226 -15.99 -18.58 -46.60
CA LEU A 226 -16.28 -18.50 -45.17
C LEU A 226 -17.22 -19.66 -44.79
N ASP A 227 -16.72 -20.61 -43.98
CA ASP A 227 -17.56 -21.65 -43.39
C ASP A 227 -18.71 -20.99 -42.60
N PRO A 228 -19.97 -21.42 -42.76
CA PRO A 228 -21.09 -20.90 -41.98
C PRO A 228 -20.80 -20.98 -40.47
N LEU A 229 -21.12 -19.92 -39.70
CA LEU A 229 -20.85 -19.81 -38.24
C LEU A 229 -21.23 -21.06 -37.44
N ILE A 230 -22.24 -21.78 -37.89
CA ILE A 230 -22.71 -23.03 -37.29
C ILE A 230 -21.68 -24.15 -37.40
N ASP A 231 -21.05 -24.30 -38.56
CA ASP A 231 -20.01 -25.32 -38.81
C ASP A 231 -18.74 -24.97 -38.01
N VAL A 232 -18.47 -23.67 -37.84
CA VAL A 232 -17.40 -23.16 -37.00
C VAL A 232 -17.65 -23.45 -35.51
N MET A 233 -18.88 -23.26 -35.04
CA MET A 233 -19.26 -23.57 -33.65
C MET A 233 -19.27 -25.07 -33.37
N GLU A 234 -19.74 -25.89 -34.32
CA GLU A 234 -19.70 -27.36 -34.19
C GLU A 234 -18.26 -27.89 -34.12
N LYS A 235 -17.36 -27.36 -34.95
CA LYS A 235 -15.92 -27.67 -34.88
C LYS A 235 -15.35 -27.28 -33.52
N ALA A 236 -15.74 -26.13 -32.94
CA ALA A 236 -15.21 -25.66 -31.65
C ALA A 236 -15.57 -26.60 -30.50
N ILE A 237 -16.80 -27.13 -30.51
CA ILE A 237 -17.25 -28.14 -29.55
C ILE A 237 -16.42 -29.43 -29.71
N GLY A 238 -16.14 -29.85 -30.96
CA GLY A 238 -15.28 -31.01 -31.24
C GLY A 238 -13.84 -30.84 -30.74
N VAL A 239 -13.27 -29.64 -30.84
CA VAL A 239 -11.92 -29.34 -30.33
C VAL A 239 -11.86 -29.36 -28.80
N ILE A 240 -12.91 -28.87 -28.13
CA ILE A 240 -13.04 -28.96 -26.67
C ILE A 240 -13.07 -30.43 -26.23
N ASP A 241 -13.84 -31.26 -26.94
CA ASP A 241 -13.91 -32.69 -26.64
C ASP A 241 -12.54 -33.37 -26.85
N GLY A 242 -11.87 -33.05 -27.96
CA GLY A 242 -10.57 -33.63 -28.33
C GLY A 242 -9.39 -33.22 -27.44
N ILE A 243 -9.31 -31.97 -26.97
CA ILE A 243 -8.16 -31.46 -26.20
C ILE A 243 -8.30 -31.76 -24.71
N VAL A 244 -9.48 -31.54 -24.14
CA VAL A 244 -9.63 -31.53 -22.67
C VAL A 244 -9.86 -32.94 -22.11
N PHE A 245 -10.64 -33.79 -22.80
CA PHE A 245 -10.95 -35.12 -22.28
C PHE A 245 -9.81 -36.15 -22.41
N GLN A 246 -8.72 -35.82 -23.11
CA GLN A 246 -7.51 -36.67 -23.13
C GLN A 246 -6.87 -36.81 -21.74
N LYS A 247 -6.84 -35.73 -20.94
CA LYS A 247 -6.30 -35.76 -19.57
C LYS A 247 -7.37 -35.73 -18.48
N HIS A 248 -8.59 -35.27 -18.79
CA HIS A 248 -9.65 -35.06 -17.81
C HIS A 248 -10.92 -35.88 -18.11
N PRO A 249 -10.88 -37.21 -18.03
CA PRO A 249 -12.00 -38.06 -18.44
C PRO A 249 -13.29 -37.83 -17.63
N SER A 250 -13.17 -37.32 -16.40
CA SER A 250 -14.28 -37.04 -15.48
C SER A 250 -14.73 -35.57 -15.43
N LEU A 251 -14.18 -34.70 -16.27
CA LEU A 251 -14.55 -33.29 -16.31
C LEU A 251 -15.99 -33.13 -16.81
N LYS A 252 -16.74 -32.22 -16.18
CA LYS A 252 -18.03 -31.75 -16.67
C LYS A 252 -17.84 -30.37 -17.24
N ILE A 253 -18.30 -30.16 -18.48
CA ILE A 253 -18.25 -28.86 -19.14
C ILE A 253 -19.68 -28.36 -19.31
N GLU A 254 -19.96 -27.16 -18.82
CA GLU A 254 -21.19 -26.43 -19.11
C GLU A 254 -20.84 -25.20 -19.95
N MET A 255 -21.45 -25.09 -21.12
CA MET A 255 -21.12 -24.10 -22.15
C MET A 255 -22.33 -23.23 -22.46
N ALA A 256 -22.16 -21.90 -22.43
CA ALA A 256 -23.19 -20.97 -22.86
C ALA A 256 -22.96 -20.47 -24.30
N LEU A 257 -24.00 -20.52 -25.13
CA LEU A 257 -24.04 -19.99 -26.49
C LEU A 257 -25.16 -18.96 -26.67
N SER A 258 -25.02 -18.00 -27.59
CA SER A 258 -26.11 -17.06 -27.90
C SER A 258 -27.40 -17.77 -28.35
N ALA A 259 -28.56 -17.18 -28.04
CA ALA A 259 -29.87 -17.79 -28.29
C ALA A 259 -30.07 -18.23 -29.74
N ARG A 260 -29.59 -17.42 -30.67
CA ARG A 260 -29.76 -17.62 -32.11
C ARG A 260 -28.77 -18.63 -32.70
N VAL A 261 -27.54 -18.72 -32.20
CA VAL A 261 -26.60 -19.82 -32.56
C VAL A 261 -27.13 -21.15 -32.05
N LEU A 262 -27.60 -21.16 -30.80
CA LEU A 262 -28.21 -22.34 -30.21
C LEU A 262 -29.47 -22.80 -30.97
N HIS A 263 -30.30 -21.84 -31.43
CA HIS A 263 -31.47 -22.13 -32.25
C HIS A 263 -31.09 -22.75 -33.60
N GLU A 264 -30.12 -22.16 -34.29
CA GLU A 264 -29.73 -22.60 -35.64
C GLU A 264 -28.99 -23.96 -35.63
N LEU A 265 -28.15 -24.22 -34.61
CA LEU A 265 -27.56 -25.55 -34.37
C LEU A 265 -28.64 -26.62 -34.16
N ARG A 266 -29.70 -26.30 -33.41
CA ARG A 266 -30.85 -27.20 -33.23
C ARG A 266 -31.63 -27.44 -34.52
N CYS A 267 -31.64 -26.48 -35.45
CA CYS A 267 -32.33 -26.59 -36.74
C CYS A 267 -31.56 -27.41 -37.80
N ARG A 268 -30.21 -27.43 -37.78
CA ARG A 268 -29.39 -28.10 -38.82
C ARG A 268 -29.29 -29.62 -38.70
N GLY A 269 -29.42 -30.22 -37.52
CA GLY A 269 -29.33 -31.68 -37.40
C GLY A 269 -29.23 -32.16 -35.96
N SER A 270 -30.30 -32.81 -35.50
CA SER A 270 -30.58 -33.25 -34.12
C SER A 270 -30.77 -32.10 -33.12
N GLY A 271 -32.02 -31.91 -32.67
CA GLY A 271 -32.42 -30.87 -31.71
C GLY A 271 -31.78 -30.95 -30.32
N GLU A 272 -30.75 -31.77 -30.16
CA GLU A 272 -29.80 -31.80 -29.07
C GLU A 272 -28.42 -31.68 -29.71
N ILE A 273 -27.63 -30.65 -29.38
CA ILE A 273 -26.19 -30.61 -29.69
C ILE A 273 -25.43 -31.73 -28.91
N ALA A 274 -26.13 -32.38 -27.96
CA ALA A 274 -25.61 -33.26 -26.92
C ALA A 274 -25.42 -34.77 -27.21
N PRO A 275 -25.98 -35.43 -28.25
CA PRO A 275 -25.87 -36.89 -28.36
C PRO A 275 -24.47 -37.33 -28.80
N GLN A 276 -23.72 -36.48 -29.51
CA GLN A 276 -22.34 -36.76 -29.93
C GLN A 276 -21.28 -36.35 -28.89
N TYR A 277 -21.61 -35.47 -27.94
CA TYR A 277 -20.71 -34.99 -26.88
C TYR A 277 -21.38 -35.08 -25.49
N PRO A 278 -21.54 -36.29 -24.91
CA PRO A 278 -22.34 -36.51 -23.70
C PRO A 278 -21.80 -35.82 -22.43
N ARG A 279 -20.59 -35.24 -22.50
CA ARG A 279 -19.89 -34.58 -21.38
C ARG A 279 -19.93 -33.05 -21.46
N ILE A 280 -20.51 -32.49 -22.52
CA ILE A 280 -20.67 -31.05 -22.72
C ILE A 280 -22.16 -30.73 -22.65
N SER A 281 -22.56 -29.98 -21.62
CA SER A 281 -23.90 -29.42 -21.53
C SER A 281 -23.91 -28.04 -22.18
N VAL A 282 -24.74 -27.84 -23.21
CA VAL A 282 -24.87 -26.54 -23.88
C VAL A 282 -26.16 -25.87 -23.40
N VAL A 283 -26.01 -24.66 -22.88
CA VAL A 283 -27.10 -23.81 -22.37
C VAL A 283 -27.18 -22.51 -23.16
N GLN A 284 -28.33 -21.84 -23.06
CA GLN A 284 -28.52 -20.52 -23.67
C GLN A 284 -27.84 -19.44 -22.81
N GLY A 285 -26.93 -18.70 -23.42
CA GLY A 285 -26.30 -17.47 -22.90
C GLY A 285 -27.13 -16.21 -23.20
N ARG A 286 -26.55 -15.02 -23.03
CA ARG A 286 -27.25 -13.73 -23.08
C ARG A 286 -27.61 -13.26 -24.51
N ASP A 287 -28.69 -12.49 -24.65
CA ASP A 287 -29.04 -11.69 -25.84
C ASP A 287 -28.79 -10.19 -25.54
N ASP A 288 -27.66 -9.63 -25.99
CA ASP A 288 -27.30 -8.21 -25.79
C ASP A 288 -27.97 -7.24 -26.78
N SER A 289 -28.88 -7.72 -27.65
CA SER A 289 -29.46 -6.95 -28.76
C SER A 289 -30.54 -5.93 -28.39
N LYS A 290 -30.95 -5.81 -27.12
CA LYS A 290 -32.09 -4.94 -26.72
C LYS A 290 -31.75 -3.54 -26.20
N GLY A 291 -30.48 -3.12 -26.26
CA GLY A 291 -30.02 -1.91 -25.56
C GLY A 291 -29.49 -0.73 -26.38
N ARG A 292 -29.45 -0.77 -27.72
CA ARG A 292 -28.76 0.27 -28.51
C ARG A 292 -29.59 0.77 -29.70
N ASP A 293 -30.57 1.63 -29.44
CA ASP A 293 -31.07 2.58 -30.46
C ASP A 293 -30.18 3.84 -30.44
N VAL A 294 -29.33 3.99 -31.45
CA VAL A 294 -28.66 5.26 -31.78
C VAL A 294 -29.13 5.68 -33.17
N PRO A 295 -29.78 6.84 -33.34
CA PRO A 295 -30.35 7.23 -34.62
C PRO A 295 -29.25 7.75 -35.58
N ILE A 296 -29.11 7.09 -36.73
CA ILE A 296 -28.34 7.60 -37.87
C ILE A 296 -29.25 8.55 -38.66
N ALA A 297 -28.81 9.80 -38.78
CA ALA A 297 -29.42 10.80 -39.65
C ALA A 297 -29.08 10.49 -41.12
N THR A 298 -30.10 10.32 -41.94
CA THR A 298 -30.00 10.46 -43.40
C THR A 298 -31.21 11.24 -43.90
N GLU A 299 -30.93 12.31 -44.64
CA GLU A 299 -31.92 13.19 -45.26
C GLU A 299 -32.70 12.49 -46.39
N ALA A 300 -33.98 12.87 -46.44
CA ALA A 300 -34.77 13.22 -47.63
C ALA A 300 -35.97 12.33 -48.02
N VAL A 301 -37.09 13.07 -48.14
CA VAL A 301 -38.33 12.87 -48.93
C VAL A 301 -39.52 12.16 -48.24
N SER A 302 -40.47 12.99 -47.76
CA SER A 302 -41.88 12.66 -47.48
C SER A 302 -42.70 12.60 -48.81
N PRO A 303 -43.93 12.03 -48.88
CA PRO A 303 -45.09 12.52 -48.12
C PRO A 303 -46.18 11.51 -47.67
N ALA A 304 -46.95 11.98 -46.67
CA ALA A 304 -48.39 11.79 -46.42
C ALA A 304 -48.93 10.43 -45.90
N SER A 305 -49.38 10.40 -44.63
CA SER A 305 -50.82 10.44 -44.24
C SER A 305 -51.02 10.05 -42.75
N SER A 306 -51.81 10.84 -42.04
CA SER A 306 -52.32 10.67 -40.66
C SER A 306 -53.63 9.82 -40.65
N PRO A 307 -54.35 9.57 -39.52
CA PRO A 307 -54.06 9.33 -38.08
C PRO A 307 -54.92 8.11 -37.56
N PRO A 308 -55.55 8.01 -36.36
CA PRO A 308 -55.31 8.49 -34.97
C PRO A 308 -55.44 7.40 -33.84
N SER A 309 -55.03 7.77 -32.61
CA SER A 309 -55.63 7.47 -31.28
C SER A 309 -56.03 6.04 -30.83
N THR A 310 -55.64 5.63 -29.61
CA THR A 310 -56.58 5.45 -28.48
C THR A 310 -55.90 5.08 -27.15
N ASN A 311 -56.38 5.74 -26.09
CA ASN A 311 -56.20 5.43 -24.67
C ASN A 311 -56.74 4.04 -24.32
N VAL A 312 -56.11 3.30 -23.38
CA VAL A 312 -56.82 2.57 -22.32
C VAL A 312 -55.96 2.50 -21.04
N SER A 313 -56.48 3.13 -19.99
CA SER A 313 -56.07 3.05 -18.59
C SER A 313 -56.33 1.68 -17.97
N LYS A 314 -55.58 1.32 -16.92
CA LYS A 314 -56.14 0.58 -15.77
C LYS A 314 -55.33 0.82 -14.49
N ASN A 315 -55.91 1.66 -13.64
CA ASN A 315 -55.64 1.76 -12.20
C ASN A 315 -56.06 0.47 -11.51
N ILE A 316 -55.31 0.03 -10.49
CA ILE A 316 -55.88 -0.46 -9.22
C ILE A 316 -55.01 0.09 -8.08
N ALA A 317 -55.66 0.86 -7.21
CA ALA A 317 -55.15 1.41 -5.97
C ALA A 317 -55.49 0.50 -4.78
N LEU A 318 -54.70 0.57 -3.71
CA LEU A 318 -55.00 0.26 -2.30
C LEU A 318 -53.72 0.63 -1.52
N GLY A 319 -53.65 1.45 -0.48
CA GLY A 319 -54.58 2.29 0.27
C GLY A 319 -53.71 3.12 1.23
N ARG A 320 -54.13 4.35 1.52
CA ARG A 320 -53.39 5.37 2.27
C ARG A 320 -53.93 5.44 3.70
N SER A 321 -53.08 5.58 4.71
CA SER A 321 -53.40 6.33 5.93
C SER A 321 -52.17 7.08 6.39
N ASP A 322 -52.31 8.40 6.36
CA ASP A 322 -51.32 9.41 6.75
C ASP A 322 -51.12 9.46 8.27
N ASN A 323 -49.90 9.76 8.71
CA ASN A 323 -49.71 10.77 9.74
C ASN A 323 -48.31 11.39 9.63
N SER A 324 -48.31 12.71 9.56
CA SER A 324 -47.18 13.58 9.30
C SER A 324 -46.43 13.94 10.58
N SER A 325 -45.10 13.87 10.51
CA SER A 325 -44.22 14.77 11.25
C SER A 325 -43.01 15.07 10.37
N SER A 326 -42.99 16.27 9.80
CA SER A 326 -41.91 16.80 9.00
C SER A 326 -40.67 17.05 9.87
N HIS A 327 -39.68 16.16 9.80
CA HIS A 327 -38.32 16.45 10.26
C HIS A 327 -37.45 16.79 9.05
N SER A 328 -36.79 17.94 9.11
CA SER A 328 -35.86 18.39 8.09
C SER A 328 -34.61 17.50 8.11
N PRO A 329 -33.96 17.20 6.96
CA PRO A 329 -32.77 16.34 6.89
C PRO A 329 -31.57 16.83 7.75
N ASN A 330 -31.59 18.09 8.20
CA ASN A 330 -30.55 18.69 9.03
C ASN A 330 -30.59 18.24 10.51
N ASP A 331 -31.76 17.85 11.03
CA ASP A 331 -31.88 17.46 12.45
C ASP A 331 -31.29 16.07 12.72
N ALA A 332 -31.39 15.16 11.73
CA ALA A 332 -30.84 13.81 11.82
C ALA A 332 -29.29 13.79 11.82
N LEU A 333 -28.65 14.69 11.08
CA LEU A 333 -27.19 14.87 11.06
C LEU A 333 -26.65 15.48 12.37
N ALA A 334 -27.43 16.36 13.00
CA ALA A 334 -27.08 16.94 14.31
C ALA A 334 -27.13 15.90 15.44
N LEU A 335 -28.14 15.02 15.44
CA LEU A 335 -28.31 13.96 16.44
C LEU A 335 -27.19 12.89 16.38
N VAL A 336 -26.74 12.49 15.18
CA VAL A 336 -25.63 11.54 14.99
C VAL A 336 -24.27 12.16 15.38
N SER A 337 -24.10 13.46 15.13
CA SER A 337 -22.89 14.20 15.54
C SER A 337 -22.81 14.42 17.06
N GLN A 338 -23.96 14.52 17.74
CA GLN A 338 -24.02 14.62 19.20
C GLN A 338 -23.77 13.27 19.90
N SER A 339 -24.27 12.14 19.34
CA SER A 339 -24.04 10.82 19.93
C SER A 339 -22.58 10.33 19.80
N SER A 340 -21.90 10.67 18.70
CA SER A 340 -20.46 10.37 18.53
C SER A 340 -19.57 11.21 19.45
N LYS A 341 -19.89 12.49 19.66
CA LYS A 341 -19.18 13.36 20.62
C LYS A 341 -19.37 12.92 22.08
N SER A 342 -20.56 12.45 22.46
CA SER A 342 -20.81 11.94 23.83
C SER A 342 -20.08 10.62 24.07
N ASN A 343 -20.01 9.75 23.06
CA ASN A 343 -19.33 8.46 23.16
C ASN A 343 -17.81 8.61 23.31
N HIS A 344 -17.18 9.54 22.57
CA HIS A 344 -15.74 9.80 22.70
C HIS A 344 -15.34 10.44 24.02
N LYS A 345 -16.13 11.39 24.54
CA LYS A 345 -15.85 11.98 25.88
C LYS A 345 -15.99 10.95 26.99
N SER A 346 -17.00 10.08 26.89
CA SER A 346 -17.20 8.94 27.81
C SER A 346 -16.01 7.96 27.74
N GLU A 347 -15.52 7.66 26.54
CA GLU A 347 -14.38 6.77 26.33
C GLU A 347 -13.07 7.35 26.89
N ILE A 348 -12.78 8.63 26.64
CA ILE A 348 -11.60 9.32 27.21
C ILE A 348 -11.64 9.23 28.74
N GLY A 349 -12.78 9.56 29.36
CA GLY A 349 -12.94 9.47 30.82
C GLY A 349 -12.68 8.06 31.35
N ARG A 350 -13.15 7.03 30.65
CA ARG A 350 -12.88 5.63 31.01
C ARG A 350 -11.39 5.28 30.90
N VAL A 351 -10.72 5.66 29.81
CA VAL A 351 -9.29 5.36 29.61
C VAL A 351 -8.45 6.07 30.68
N LEU A 352 -8.71 7.35 30.94
CA LEU A 352 -8.01 8.14 31.95
C LEU A 352 -8.21 7.65 33.38
N SER A 353 -9.27 6.88 33.65
CA SER A 353 -9.52 6.28 34.97
C SER A 353 -8.66 5.05 35.28
N LEU A 354 -7.92 4.54 34.30
CA LEU A 354 -7.05 3.37 34.47
C LEU A 354 -5.71 3.78 35.10
N ASP A 355 -5.27 3.09 36.15
CA ASP A 355 -3.98 3.35 36.81
C ASP A 355 -2.79 3.25 35.84
N GLU A 356 -2.85 2.31 34.90
CA GLU A 356 -1.85 2.15 33.85
C GLU A 356 -1.75 3.40 32.95
N THR A 357 -2.87 4.07 32.69
CA THR A 357 -2.90 5.29 31.87
C THR A 357 -2.15 6.44 32.54
N ASP A 358 -2.31 6.63 33.85
CA ASP A 358 -1.55 7.63 34.61
C ASP A 358 -0.04 7.35 34.57
N LEU A 359 0.37 6.09 34.77
CA LEU A 359 1.77 5.68 34.65
C LEU A 359 2.35 6.00 33.27
N LEU A 360 1.63 5.64 32.19
CA LEU A 360 2.08 5.82 30.82
C LEU A 360 2.10 7.29 30.39
N LEU A 361 1.16 8.12 30.87
CA LEU A 361 1.17 9.56 30.62
C LEU A 361 2.29 10.25 31.38
N LYS A 362 2.55 9.88 32.64
CA LYS A 362 3.73 10.37 33.39
C LYS A 362 5.04 9.95 32.74
N HIS A 363 5.10 8.74 32.18
CA HIS A 363 6.24 8.28 31.40
C HIS A 363 6.41 9.10 30.12
N TYR A 364 5.32 9.38 29.39
CA TYR A 364 5.40 10.26 28.22
C TYR A 364 5.95 11.63 28.60
N ASP A 365 5.41 12.22 29.67
CA ASP A 365 5.73 13.57 30.08
C ASP A 365 7.16 13.73 30.62
N HIS A 366 7.56 12.90 31.59
CA HIS A 366 8.86 13.07 32.24
C HIS A 366 10.00 12.41 31.49
N VAL A 367 9.69 11.40 30.67
CA VAL A 367 10.69 10.59 30.00
C VAL A 367 10.70 10.99 28.53
N ILE A 368 9.63 10.72 27.76
CA ILE A 368 9.66 10.86 26.29
C ILE A 368 9.75 12.32 25.80
N CYS A 369 8.94 13.23 26.35
CA CYS A 369 8.85 14.63 25.92
C CYS A 369 10.20 15.36 25.90
N PRO A 370 11.02 15.35 26.97
CA PRO A 370 12.31 16.04 27.02
C PRO A 370 13.27 15.72 25.87
N HIS A 371 13.09 14.57 25.20
CA HIS A 371 13.97 14.12 24.14
C HIS A 371 13.38 14.19 22.75
N GLN A 372 12.21 14.82 22.63
CA GLN A 372 11.67 15.24 21.34
C GLN A 372 12.31 16.52 20.82
N ILE A 373 13.09 17.22 21.65
CA ILE A 373 13.63 18.53 21.33
C ILE A 373 14.98 18.73 22.03
N ALA A 374 15.99 19.13 21.28
CA ALA A 374 17.31 19.47 21.82
C ALA A 374 17.28 20.89 22.41
N HIS A 375 16.64 21.03 23.58
CA HIS A 375 16.52 22.29 24.29
C HIS A 375 16.79 22.12 25.79
N GLU A 376 17.52 23.06 26.39
CA GLU A 376 17.90 22.97 27.81
C GLU A 376 16.74 23.27 28.77
N ASN A 377 15.83 24.16 28.37
CA ASN A 377 14.69 24.52 29.21
C ASN A 377 13.49 23.60 28.95
N ASN A 378 13.26 22.67 29.87
CA ASN A 378 12.16 21.71 29.80
C ASN A 378 10.78 22.37 30.02
N SER A 379 10.70 23.61 30.53
CA SER A 379 9.40 24.24 30.84
C SER A 379 8.59 24.69 29.61
N ASP A 380 9.23 24.92 28.45
CA ASP A 380 8.57 25.32 27.21
C ASP A 380 8.62 24.23 26.12
N ASN A 381 8.63 22.96 26.54
CA ASN A 381 8.63 21.83 25.63
C ASN A 381 7.30 21.79 24.83
N PRO A 382 7.33 21.91 23.48
CA PRO A 382 6.10 21.97 22.67
C PRO A 382 5.32 20.65 22.68
N TYR A 383 5.97 19.51 22.92
CA TYR A 383 5.29 18.22 23.03
C TYR A 383 4.49 18.14 24.34
N ARG A 384 5.07 18.61 25.45
CA ARG A 384 4.32 18.77 26.70
C ARG A 384 3.19 19.79 26.55
N ARG A 385 3.48 20.96 25.98
CA ARG A 385 2.55 22.09 25.87
C ARG A 385 1.40 21.85 24.89
N TYR A 386 1.63 21.14 23.78
CA TYR A 386 0.63 20.95 22.73
C TYR A 386 0.06 19.54 22.70
N VAL A 387 0.88 18.48 22.86
CA VAL A 387 0.42 17.09 22.71
C VAL A 387 -0.41 16.66 23.90
N LEU A 388 0.06 16.89 25.13
CA LEU A 388 -0.65 16.42 26.32
C LEU A 388 -2.06 17.01 26.43
N PRO A 389 -2.29 18.35 26.35
CA PRO A 389 -3.65 18.88 26.40
C PRO A 389 -4.55 18.32 25.29
N LEU A 390 -4.02 18.16 24.07
CA LEU A 390 -4.78 17.56 22.98
C LEU A 390 -5.09 16.07 23.23
N ALA A 391 -4.22 15.32 23.93
CA ALA A 391 -4.46 13.92 24.25
C ALA A 391 -5.65 13.76 25.21
N TYR A 392 -5.88 14.71 26.11
CA TYR A 392 -7.08 14.73 26.97
C TYR A 392 -8.38 15.06 26.20
N GLU A 393 -8.29 15.53 24.95
CA GLU A 393 -9.45 15.89 24.13
C GLU A 393 -9.68 14.95 22.94
N GLN A 394 -8.60 14.36 22.41
CA GLN A 394 -8.60 13.59 21.16
C GLN A 394 -8.22 12.14 21.45
N ILE A 395 -9.22 11.24 21.46
CA ILE A 395 -9.04 9.84 21.84
C ILE A 395 -7.98 9.11 20.98
N GLY A 396 -7.89 9.42 19.69
CA GLY A 396 -6.88 8.84 18.81
C GLY A 396 -5.45 9.23 19.22
N LEU A 397 -5.27 10.47 19.67
CA LEU A 397 -3.99 10.95 20.16
C LEU A 397 -3.66 10.34 21.52
N LEU A 398 -4.64 10.24 22.43
CA LEU A 398 -4.44 9.57 23.72
C LEU A 398 -3.92 8.15 23.53
N TYR A 399 -4.58 7.36 22.67
CA TYR A 399 -4.12 6.01 22.35
C TYR A 399 -2.73 6.00 21.71
N ALA A 400 -2.42 6.94 20.80
CA ALA A 400 -1.10 7.01 20.20
C ALA A 400 0.00 7.28 21.25
N VAL A 401 -0.24 8.23 22.17
CA VAL A 401 0.68 8.57 23.27
C VAL A 401 0.86 7.38 24.22
N LEU A 402 -0.24 6.75 24.65
CA LEU A 402 -0.20 5.59 25.55
C LEU A 402 0.53 4.42 24.93
N GLY A 403 0.27 4.13 23.66
CA GLY A 403 0.99 3.08 22.96
C GLY A 403 2.50 3.37 22.92
N LEU A 404 2.92 4.63 22.70
CA LEU A 404 4.33 4.97 22.52
C LEU A 404 5.05 4.81 23.86
N SER A 405 4.41 5.30 24.92
CA SER A 405 4.86 5.11 26.29
C SER A 405 4.94 3.64 26.69
N ALA A 406 3.93 2.83 26.38
CA ALA A 406 3.92 1.40 26.71
C ALA A 406 5.06 0.70 25.97
N CYS A 407 5.24 1.00 24.69
CA CYS A 407 6.32 0.43 23.90
C CYS A 407 7.69 0.79 24.48
N HIS A 408 7.91 2.06 24.83
CA HIS A 408 9.15 2.53 25.43
C HIS A 408 9.40 1.92 26.82
N LEU A 409 8.47 2.13 27.75
CA LEU A 409 8.58 1.66 29.13
C LEU A 409 8.73 0.14 29.20
N GLY A 410 8.02 -0.59 28.34
CA GLY A 410 8.11 -2.04 28.27
C GLY A 410 9.51 -2.52 27.91
N HIS A 411 10.18 -1.91 26.93
CA HIS A 411 11.56 -2.31 26.62
C HIS A 411 12.53 -1.94 27.73
N LEU A 412 12.39 -0.74 28.30
CA LEU A 412 13.24 -0.29 29.41
C LEU A 412 13.18 -1.26 30.60
N LYS A 413 11.99 -1.78 30.89
CA LYS A 413 11.74 -2.76 31.95
C LYS A 413 11.87 -4.23 31.51
N SER A 414 12.16 -4.49 30.24
CA SER A 414 12.09 -5.83 29.63
C SER A 414 10.73 -6.54 29.84
N ASP A 415 9.64 -5.78 29.90
CA ASP A 415 8.26 -6.25 30.03
C ASP A 415 7.63 -6.50 28.65
N LYS A 416 7.69 -7.77 28.22
CA LYS A 416 7.13 -8.24 26.94
C LYS A 416 5.65 -7.90 26.77
N HIS A 417 4.85 -7.98 27.83
CA HIS A 417 3.42 -7.72 27.72
C HIS A 417 3.19 -6.26 27.34
N LEU A 418 3.89 -5.35 28.02
CA LEU A 418 3.73 -3.91 27.82
C LEU A 418 4.14 -3.48 26.40
N TYR A 419 5.23 -4.03 25.85
CA TYR A 419 5.71 -3.61 24.54
C TYR A 419 5.22 -4.44 23.34
N GLU A 420 4.81 -5.70 23.50
CA GLU A 420 4.29 -6.54 22.39
C GLU A 420 2.76 -6.60 22.36
N THR A 421 2.09 -6.42 23.51
CA THR A 421 0.62 -6.52 23.61
C THR A 421 -0.02 -5.15 23.81
N THR A 422 0.27 -4.48 24.93
CA THR A 422 -0.38 -3.21 25.29
C THR A 422 -0.08 -2.10 24.26
N ALA A 423 1.18 -1.94 23.89
CA ALA A 423 1.59 -0.98 22.88
C ALA A 423 0.89 -1.18 21.52
N VAL A 424 0.77 -2.44 21.08
CA VAL A 424 0.14 -2.80 19.80
C VAL A 424 -1.37 -2.56 19.85
N ASP A 425 -2.04 -2.92 20.94
CA ASP A 425 -3.48 -2.67 21.12
C ASP A 425 -3.80 -1.18 21.06
N TYR A 426 -3.06 -0.34 21.79
CA TYR A 426 -3.22 1.11 21.74
C TYR A 426 -2.93 1.67 20.34
N ARG A 427 -1.91 1.16 19.64
CA ARG A 427 -1.60 1.59 18.26
C ARG A 427 -2.74 1.27 17.29
N VAL A 428 -3.35 0.08 17.37
CA VAL A 428 -4.50 -0.30 16.53
C VAL A 428 -5.71 0.59 16.82
N LYS A 429 -5.97 0.88 18.11
CA LYS A 429 -7.04 1.81 18.52
C LYS A 429 -6.79 3.22 18.00
N ALA A 430 -5.56 3.71 18.07
CA ALA A 430 -5.16 5.02 17.55
C ALA A 430 -5.35 5.13 16.03
N ILE A 431 -4.94 4.11 15.25
CA ILE A 431 -5.12 4.07 13.79
C ILE A 431 -6.62 4.08 13.43
N THR A 432 -7.42 3.31 14.16
CA THR A 432 -8.87 3.24 13.94
C THR A 432 -9.53 4.59 14.21
N ALA A 433 -9.20 5.24 15.33
CA ALA A 433 -9.70 6.57 15.69
C ALA A 433 -9.23 7.65 14.70
N LEU A 434 -7.98 7.58 14.24
CA LEU A 434 -7.42 8.49 13.24
C LEU A 434 -8.20 8.43 11.92
N GLY A 435 -8.56 7.22 11.46
CA GLY A 435 -9.39 7.08 10.25
C GLY A 435 -10.75 7.78 10.36
N ALA A 436 -11.37 7.75 11.56
CA ALA A 436 -12.62 8.50 11.80
C ALA A 436 -12.39 10.01 11.88
N ALA A 437 -11.30 10.45 12.53
CA ALA A 437 -10.94 11.86 12.65
C ALA A 437 -10.64 12.50 11.29
N ILE A 438 -9.90 11.81 10.41
CA ILE A 438 -9.64 12.27 9.03
C ILE A 438 -10.96 12.48 8.26
N ARG A 439 -11.88 11.52 8.30
CA ARG A 439 -13.19 11.65 7.63
C ARG A 439 -13.98 12.85 8.12
N LYS A 440 -13.93 13.14 9.42
CA LYS A 440 -14.61 14.28 10.03
C LYS A 440 -13.99 15.62 9.63
N VAL A 441 -12.66 15.72 9.63
CA VAL A 441 -11.98 16.93 9.14
C VAL A 441 -12.31 17.15 7.65
N CYS A 442 -12.31 16.07 6.85
CA CYS A 442 -12.68 16.12 5.44
C CYS A 442 -14.16 16.47 5.19
N SER A 443 -15.07 16.27 6.16
CA SER A 443 -16.47 16.69 6.01
C SER A 443 -16.69 18.19 6.29
N GLY A 444 -15.63 18.94 6.64
CA GLY A 444 -15.69 20.40 6.82
C GLY A 444 -16.29 20.89 8.14
N SER A 445 -16.67 19.99 9.04
CA SER A 445 -17.24 20.33 10.37
C SER A 445 -16.29 19.90 11.48
N PHE A 446 -15.32 20.76 11.79
CA PHE A 446 -14.29 20.53 12.79
C PHE A 446 -13.81 21.82 13.47
N ASN A 447 -13.13 21.69 14.62
CA ASN A 447 -12.40 22.78 15.27
C ASN A 447 -10.88 22.60 15.16
N ASP A 448 -10.10 23.63 15.54
CA ASP A 448 -8.63 23.59 15.43
C ASP A 448 -7.99 22.45 16.23
N ASN A 449 -8.54 22.07 17.39
CA ASN A 449 -8.02 20.94 18.18
C ASN A 449 -8.25 19.59 17.48
N GLU A 450 -9.36 19.43 16.76
CA GLU A 450 -9.66 18.23 15.97
C GLU A 450 -8.74 18.13 14.74
N ARG A 451 -8.46 19.26 14.06
CA ARG A 451 -7.47 19.31 12.97
C ARG A 451 -6.07 18.99 13.48
N ASP A 452 -5.61 19.72 14.49
CA ASP A 452 -4.25 19.57 15.03
C ASP A 452 -4.07 18.18 15.65
N GLY A 453 -5.13 17.64 16.28
CA GLY A 453 -5.23 16.28 16.77
C GLY A 453 -4.93 15.22 15.70
N VAL A 454 -5.40 15.41 14.46
CA VAL A 454 -5.06 14.53 13.34
C VAL A 454 -3.57 14.59 13.03
N PHE A 455 -3.01 15.79 12.85
CA PHE A 455 -1.58 15.94 12.48
C PHE A 455 -0.65 15.36 13.54
N VAL A 456 -0.90 15.65 14.81
CA VAL A 456 -0.06 15.13 15.90
C VAL A 456 -0.27 13.63 16.11
N THR A 457 -1.48 13.07 15.91
CA THR A 457 -1.68 11.62 15.96
C THR A 457 -0.87 10.92 14.86
N ILE A 458 -0.85 11.49 13.64
CA ILE A 458 -0.01 10.98 12.55
C ILE A 458 1.47 11.04 12.96
N GLN A 459 1.93 12.18 13.51
CA GLN A 459 3.30 12.32 13.98
C GLN A 459 3.65 11.25 15.02
N ILE A 460 2.88 11.08 16.10
CA ILE A 460 3.15 10.09 17.15
C ILE A 460 3.13 8.65 16.60
N LEU A 461 2.22 8.32 15.67
CA LEU A 461 2.19 6.99 15.03
C LEU A 461 3.39 6.73 14.12
N LEU A 462 3.93 7.74 13.44
CA LEU A 462 5.19 7.60 12.71
C LEU A 462 6.35 7.33 13.67
N LEU A 463 6.33 7.92 14.86
CA LEU A 463 7.36 7.73 15.88
C LEU A 463 7.32 6.30 16.47
N HIS A 464 6.13 5.73 16.63
CA HIS A 464 5.94 4.30 16.92
C HIS A 464 6.61 3.39 15.89
N ASP A 465 6.32 3.63 14.62
CA ASP A 465 6.83 2.85 13.48
C ASP A 465 8.36 2.80 13.49
N ILE A 466 8.96 4.00 13.62
CA ILE A 466 10.40 4.22 13.69
C ILE A 466 11.00 3.44 14.86
N ARG A 467 10.32 3.46 16.00
CA ARG A 467 10.77 2.81 17.22
C ARG A 467 10.66 1.27 17.17
N GLU A 468 9.59 0.73 16.62
CA GLU A 468 9.34 -0.73 16.64
C GLU A 468 10.17 -1.48 15.60
N SER A 469 10.30 -0.90 14.41
CA SER A 469 10.87 -1.62 13.25
C SER A 469 11.98 -0.86 12.54
N GLY A 470 12.22 0.40 12.91
CA GLY A 470 12.97 1.35 12.09
C GLY A 470 12.21 1.77 10.84
N THR A 471 11.03 1.21 10.56
CA THR A 471 10.35 1.32 9.27
C THR A 471 8.98 1.97 9.43
N SER A 472 8.59 2.89 8.54
CA SER A 472 7.20 3.33 8.46
C SER A 472 6.49 2.73 7.27
N THR A 473 5.54 1.85 7.57
CA THR A 473 4.55 1.30 6.64
C THR A 473 3.39 2.27 6.40
N HIS A 474 3.31 3.35 7.20
CA HIS A 474 2.21 4.30 7.27
C HIS A 474 2.35 5.54 6.37
N GLY A 475 3.05 5.42 5.23
CA GLY A 475 3.15 6.52 4.25
C GLY A 475 1.80 7.10 3.79
N ALA A 476 0.74 6.29 3.83
CA ALA A 476 -0.63 6.74 3.58
C ALA A 476 -1.12 7.83 4.55
N HIS A 477 -0.60 7.87 5.78
CA HIS A 477 -0.98 8.87 6.77
C HIS A 477 -0.36 10.24 6.47
N ILE A 478 0.89 10.29 5.98
CA ILE A 478 1.51 11.54 5.49
C ILE A 478 0.76 12.06 4.26
N SER A 479 0.39 11.17 3.32
CA SER A 479 -0.47 11.55 2.20
C SER A 479 -1.85 12.06 2.66
N GLY A 480 -2.40 11.50 3.74
CA GLY A 480 -3.61 11.99 4.39
C GLY A 480 -3.45 13.40 4.95
N ALA A 481 -2.32 13.70 5.62
CA ALA A 481 -2.01 15.04 6.10
C ALA A 481 -1.92 16.07 4.95
N LEU A 482 -1.27 15.71 3.84
CA LEU A 482 -1.23 16.54 2.63
C LEU A 482 -2.63 16.79 2.06
N SER A 483 -3.47 15.75 1.96
CA SER A 483 -4.85 15.89 1.47
C SER A 483 -5.64 16.90 2.31
N ILE A 484 -5.47 16.88 3.63
CA ILE A 484 -6.10 17.84 4.54
C ILE A 484 -5.55 19.25 4.30
N CYS A 485 -4.23 19.40 4.14
CA CYS A 485 -3.61 20.69 3.86
C CYS A 485 -4.20 21.34 2.60
N ASN A 486 -4.29 20.57 1.51
CA ASN A 486 -4.82 21.03 0.23
C ASN A 486 -6.32 21.34 0.31
N GLN A 487 -7.10 20.46 0.93
CA GLN A 487 -8.55 20.66 1.08
C GLN A 487 -8.88 21.94 1.87
N LEU A 488 -8.08 22.24 2.89
CA LEU A 488 -8.28 23.41 3.76
C LEU A 488 -7.55 24.66 3.26
N LYS A 489 -6.79 24.57 2.16
CA LYS A 489 -5.95 25.66 1.61
C LYS A 489 -5.05 26.27 2.69
N LEU A 490 -4.38 25.42 3.45
CA LEU A 490 -3.59 25.87 4.61
C LEU A 490 -2.40 26.73 4.21
N ASP A 491 -1.88 26.55 2.99
CA ASP A 491 -0.86 27.42 2.39
C ASP A 491 -1.32 28.88 2.24
N GLU A 492 -2.60 29.11 1.93
CA GLU A 492 -3.18 30.44 1.81
C GLU A 492 -3.53 31.05 3.18
N ARG A 493 -3.94 30.21 4.15
CA ARG A 493 -4.56 30.66 5.40
C ARG A 493 -3.63 30.75 6.60
N LEU A 494 -2.62 29.88 6.67
CA LEU A 494 -1.74 29.82 7.84
C LEU A 494 -0.83 31.05 7.92
N THR A 495 -0.66 31.49 9.16
CA THR A 495 0.21 32.60 9.54
C THR A 495 1.12 32.18 10.68
N VAL A 496 2.07 33.05 11.05
CA VAL A 496 2.92 32.85 12.24
C VAL A 496 2.13 32.77 13.55
N LYS A 497 0.85 33.19 13.59
CA LYS A 497 -0.01 33.07 14.77
C LYS A 497 -0.50 31.63 14.99
N ASP A 498 -0.45 30.79 13.96
CA ASP A 498 -0.92 29.40 13.99
C ASP A 498 0.19 28.45 14.47
N GLU A 499 0.93 28.85 15.51
CA GLU A 499 2.19 28.25 15.96
C GLU A 499 2.10 26.72 16.11
N ARG A 500 1.04 26.21 16.74
CA ARG A 500 0.85 24.78 17.02
C ARG A 500 0.69 23.96 15.74
N THR A 501 -0.11 24.44 14.80
CA THR A 501 -0.34 23.78 13.52
C THR A 501 0.91 23.80 12.66
N VAL A 502 1.58 24.96 12.61
CA VAL A 502 2.85 25.12 11.89
C VAL A 502 3.92 24.20 12.47
N PHE A 503 3.99 24.07 13.80
CA PHE A 503 4.92 23.15 14.46
C PHE A 503 4.70 21.69 14.04
N PHE A 504 3.47 21.18 14.08
CA PHE A 504 3.18 19.80 13.67
C PHE A 504 3.43 19.57 12.17
N LEU A 505 3.03 20.52 11.32
CA LEU A 505 3.24 20.41 9.88
C LEU A 505 4.71 20.51 9.48
N GLY A 506 5.49 21.36 10.13
CA GLY A 506 6.95 21.44 9.93
C GLY A 506 7.62 20.10 10.23
N ASN A 507 7.27 19.47 11.34
CA ASN A 507 7.78 18.14 11.67
C ASN A 507 7.34 17.06 10.67
N LEU A 508 6.08 17.10 10.21
CA LEU A 508 5.60 16.18 9.17
C LEU A 508 6.30 16.38 7.82
N ILE A 509 6.65 17.61 7.45
CA ILE A 509 7.48 17.90 6.27
C ILE A 509 8.85 17.24 6.41
N TRP A 510 9.50 17.39 7.56
CA TRP A 510 10.81 16.79 7.77
C TRP A 510 10.75 15.26 7.74
N LEU A 511 9.75 14.66 8.39
CA LEU A 511 9.52 13.22 8.33
C LEU A 511 9.20 12.73 6.91
N ASP A 512 8.51 13.53 6.09
CA ASP A 512 8.28 13.22 4.67
C ASP A 512 9.59 13.26 3.86
N ILE A 513 10.43 14.27 4.08
CA ILE A 513 11.76 14.38 3.46
C ILE A 513 12.61 13.17 3.86
N ILE A 514 12.73 12.86 5.15
CA ILE A 514 13.50 11.72 5.64
C ILE A 514 13.03 10.41 4.99
N ARG A 515 11.71 10.22 4.86
CA ARG A 515 11.15 9.04 4.20
C ARG A 515 11.52 8.98 2.71
N ALA A 516 11.59 10.13 2.04
CA ALA A 516 11.99 10.26 0.65
C ALA A 516 13.51 10.11 0.44
N PHE A 517 14.35 10.24 1.47
CA PHE A 517 15.80 9.99 1.37
C PHE A 517 16.09 8.58 0.84
N SER A 518 15.34 7.55 1.24
CA SER A 518 15.50 6.20 0.69
C SER A 518 14.85 6.02 -0.68
N VAL A 519 13.67 6.62 -0.89
CA VAL A 519 12.81 6.39 -2.08
C VAL A 519 12.16 7.73 -2.46
N PRO A 520 12.76 8.53 -3.37
CA PRO A 520 12.29 9.87 -3.71
C PRO A 520 10.83 9.92 -4.20
N GLU A 521 10.37 8.88 -4.88
CA GLU A 521 9.00 8.67 -5.39
C GLU A 521 7.93 8.89 -4.32
N ARG A 522 8.32 8.66 -3.07
CA ARG A 522 7.44 8.76 -1.91
C ARG A 522 7.13 10.18 -1.50
N LEU A 523 7.98 11.16 -1.81
CA LEU A 523 7.81 12.54 -1.35
C LEU A 523 6.39 13.04 -1.62
N CYS A 524 5.71 13.52 -0.59
CA CYS A 524 4.31 13.92 -0.64
C CYS A 524 4.16 15.44 -0.73
N PHE A 525 4.76 16.19 0.19
CA PHE A 525 4.62 17.64 0.24
C PHE A 525 5.35 18.31 -0.93
N THR A 526 4.65 19.19 -1.66
CA THR A 526 5.24 19.94 -2.79
C THR A 526 6.25 20.98 -2.32
N GLN A 527 7.16 21.41 -3.18
CA GLN A 527 8.13 22.45 -2.87
C GLN A 527 7.46 23.75 -2.39
N GLU A 528 6.37 24.19 -3.02
CA GLU A 528 5.68 25.44 -2.66
C GLU A 528 5.12 25.37 -1.24
N LEU A 529 4.47 24.26 -0.89
CA LEU A 529 3.91 24.05 0.44
C LEU A 529 5.01 23.94 1.51
N ARG A 530 6.14 23.29 1.18
CA ARG A 530 7.32 23.22 2.06
C ARG A 530 7.92 24.61 2.30
N GLN A 531 8.10 25.41 1.25
CA GLN A 531 8.58 26.79 1.37
C GLN A 531 7.67 27.63 2.25
N LYS A 532 6.36 27.59 2.00
CA LYS A 532 5.38 28.32 2.80
C LYS A 532 5.44 27.93 4.26
N LEU A 533 5.34 26.64 4.59
CA LEU A 533 5.26 26.18 5.97
C LEU A 533 6.58 26.38 6.74
N LEU A 534 7.73 26.12 6.12
CA LEU A 534 9.02 26.32 6.78
C LEU A 534 9.34 27.82 6.99
N SER A 535 8.81 28.71 6.15
CA SER A 535 8.91 30.16 6.37
C SER A 535 8.12 30.65 7.58
N LEU A 536 7.09 29.91 8.00
CA LEU A 536 6.28 30.20 9.18
C LEU A 536 6.82 29.57 10.46
N CYS A 537 7.71 28.56 10.35
CA CYS A 537 8.29 27.90 11.50
C CYS A 537 9.18 28.85 12.30
N ASP A 538 9.35 28.57 13.58
CA ASP A 538 10.38 29.18 14.41
C ASP A 538 11.57 28.21 14.59
N LEU A 539 12.50 28.59 15.46
CA LEU A 539 13.72 27.81 15.73
C LEU A 539 13.45 26.45 16.41
N ARG A 540 12.21 26.15 16.82
CA ARG A 540 11.86 24.81 17.32
C ARG A 540 11.96 23.76 16.22
N PHE A 541 11.86 24.15 14.95
CA PHE A 541 12.11 23.22 13.84
C PHE A 541 13.53 22.67 13.90
N GLU A 542 14.54 23.53 14.00
CA GLU A 542 15.94 23.13 14.14
C GLU A 542 16.19 22.40 15.46
N ALA A 543 15.55 22.83 16.55
CA ALA A 543 15.66 22.19 17.85
C ALA A 543 15.18 20.73 17.85
N VAL A 544 14.15 20.41 17.08
CA VAL A 544 13.62 19.05 16.93
C VAL A 544 14.41 18.25 15.90
N ASN A 545 14.75 18.87 14.77
CA ASN A 545 15.18 18.14 13.57
C ASN A 545 16.68 18.20 13.29
N GLY A 546 17.41 19.13 13.92
CA GLY A 546 18.83 19.40 13.70
C GLY A 546 19.19 20.05 12.37
N CYS A 547 18.37 19.85 11.35
CA CYS A 547 18.59 20.39 10.02
C CYS A 547 18.09 21.86 9.92
N PRO A 548 18.95 22.81 9.51
CA PRO A 548 18.52 24.15 9.10
C PRO A 548 17.43 24.11 8.04
N ARG A 549 16.38 24.93 8.19
CA ARG A 549 15.23 24.96 7.25
C ARG A 549 15.63 25.20 5.80
N GLU A 550 16.64 26.03 5.55
CA GLU A 550 17.16 26.29 4.21
C GLU A 550 17.71 25.01 3.56
N LEU A 551 18.45 24.20 4.33
CA LEU A 551 18.96 22.91 3.85
C LEU A 551 17.82 21.92 3.62
N ALA A 552 16.81 21.90 4.51
CA ALA A 552 15.60 21.09 4.33
C ALA A 552 14.84 21.45 3.03
N LEU A 553 14.78 22.74 2.67
CA LEU A 553 14.18 23.19 1.41
C LEU A 553 15.00 22.75 0.20
N ILE A 554 16.33 22.91 0.24
CA ILE A 554 17.19 22.53 -0.88
C ILE A 554 17.15 21.02 -1.11
N ILE A 555 17.29 20.20 -0.07
CA ILE A 555 17.27 18.74 -0.25
C ILE A 555 15.89 18.23 -0.68
N GLY A 556 14.82 18.85 -0.20
CA GLY A 556 13.49 18.48 -0.65
C GLY A 556 13.24 18.86 -2.13
N GLU A 557 13.81 19.96 -2.63
CA GLU A 557 13.80 20.30 -4.07
C GLU A 557 14.57 19.26 -4.90
N ILE A 558 15.76 18.85 -4.42
CA ILE A 558 16.55 17.77 -5.04
C ILE A 558 15.74 16.47 -5.12
N LEU A 559 15.04 16.11 -4.03
CA LEU A 559 14.20 14.90 -3.98
C LEU A 559 12.98 14.99 -4.90
N GLU A 560 12.42 16.18 -5.09
CA GLU A 560 11.32 16.41 -6.02
C GLU A 560 11.76 16.27 -7.48
N HIS A 561 12.95 16.77 -7.84
CA HIS A 561 13.55 16.52 -9.16
C HIS A 561 13.84 15.03 -9.36
N ALA A 562 14.36 14.34 -8.35
CA ALA A 562 14.60 12.90 -8.41
C ALA A 562 13.31 12.10 -8.60
N LYS A 563 12.23 12.50 -7.90
CA LYS A 563 10.89 11.95 -8.09
C LYS A 563 10.40 12.19 -9.51
N ALA A 564 10.45 13.43 -10.00
CA ALA A 564 9.99 13.74 -11.35
C ALA A 564 10.78 12.97 -12.42
N HIS A 565 12.09 12.80 -12.26
CA HIS A 565 12.90 11.97 -13.14
C HIS A 565 12.47 10.49 -13.10
N SER A 566 12.24 9.92 -11.92
CA SER A 566 11.79 8.52 -11.76
C SER A 566 10.39 8.24 -12.33
N THR A 567 9.58 9.27 -12.54
CA THR A 567 8.23 9.18 -13.13
C THR A 567 8.16 9.72 -14.56
N ASP A 568 9.29 9.76 -15.28
CA ASP A 568 9.43 10.26 -16.66
C ASP A 568 8.96 11.72 -16.88
N GLY A 569 8.94 12.52 -15.80
CA GLY A 569 8.55 13.94 -15.82
C GLY A 569 9.71 14.91 -16.04
N LEU A 570 10.96 14.44 -15.92
CA LEU A 570 12.19 15.19 -16.23
C LEU A 570 13.14 14.32 -17.04
N SER A 571 13.71 14.88 -18.11
CA SER A 571 14.76 14.18 -18.86
C SER A 571 16.03 14.02 -18.00
N THR A 572 16.86 13.05 -18.34
CA THR A 572 18.13 12.80 -17.62
C THR A 572 19.01 14.05 -17.58
N ASP A 573 19.14 14.77 -18.70
CA ASP A 573 20.00 15.96 -18.79
C ASP A 573 19.47 17.13 -17.94
N GLU A 574 18.15 17.36 -17.96
CA GLU A 574 17.51 18.39 -17.12
C GLU A 574 17.63 18.04 -15.64
N TYR A 575 17.38 16.79 -15.27
CA TYR A 575 17.54 16.30 -13.90
C TYR A 575 18.97 16.50 -13.40
N HIS A 576 19.97 16.12 -14.19
CA HIS A 576 21.39 16.32 -13.84
C HIS A 576 21.70 17.80 -13.67
N THR A 577 21.28 18.65 -14.61
CA THR A 577 21.54 20.09 -14.57
C THR A 577 20.92 20.75 -13.34
N GLN A 578 19.66 20.45 -13.04
CA GLN A 578 18.92 21.03 -11.91
C GLN A 578 19.52 20.58 -10.56
N VAL A 579 19.78 19.29 -10.39
CA VAL A 579 20.39 18.78 -9.15
C VAL A 579 21.82 19.29 -8.96
N GLN A 580 22.62 19.39 -10.02
CA GLN A 580 23.96 19.98 -9.93
C GLN A 580 23.93 21.46 -9.51
N ALA A 581 22.97 22.24 -10.02
CA ALA A 581 22.79 23.63 -9.58
C ALA A 581 22.45 23.70 -8.07
N LEU A 582 21.60 22.79 -7.58
CA LEU A 582 21.27 22.70 -6.16
C LEU A 582 22.45 22.22 -5.29
N ILE A 583 23.29 21.32 -5.81
CA ILE A 583 24.56 20.94 -5.17
C ILE A 583 25.48 22.16 -5.01
N GLN A 584 25.58 23.03 -6.03
CA GLN A 584 26.35 24.27 -5.92
C GLN A 584 25.78 25.21 -4.84
N LYS A 585 24.45 25.31 -4.75
CA LYS A 585 23.79 26.07 -3.66
C LYS A 585 24.19 25.51 -2.29
N LEU A 586 24.19 24.18 -2.11
CA LEU A 586 24.63 23.53 -0.86
C LEU A 586 26.10 23.82 -0.54
N TYR A 587 27.00 23.83 -1.54
CA TYR A 587 28.40 24.18 -1.34
C TYR A 587 28.60 25.64 -0.93
N SER A 588 27.79 26.55 -1.50
CA SER A 588 27.84 27.99 -1.20
C SER A 588 27.09 28.42 0.05
N TRP A 589 26.29 27.53 0.65
CA TRP A 589 25.54 27.82 1.88
C TRP A 589 26.50 28.06 3.05
N ASP A 590 26.19 29.08 3.87
CA ASP A 590 27.07 29.62 4.89
C ASP A 590 26.39 29.56 6.27
N SER A 591 26.85 28.63 7.11
CA SER A 591 26.32 28.42 8.47
C SER A 591 26.49 29.63 9.39
N SER A 592 27.41 30.55 9.10
CA SER A 592 27.61 31.74 9.94
C SER A 592 26.46 32.74 9.87
N ARG A 593 25.61 32.64 8.84
CA ARG A 593 24.48 33.56 8.60
C ARG A 593 23.15 33.04 9.16
N CYS A 594 23.13 31.83 9.70
CA CYS A 594 21.92 31.20 10.22
C CYS A 594 21.66 31.56 11.68
N PHE A 595 20.39 31.56 12.05
CA PHE A 595 19.96 31.63 13.45
C PHE A 595 19.78 30.22 13.99
N TYR A 596 20.23 30.00 15.22
CA TYR A 596 20.16 28.71 15.90
C TYR A 596 19.33 28.81 17.18
N PRO A 597 18.77 27.69 17.67
CA PRO A 597 17.95 27.67 18.88
C PRO A 597 18.61 28.24 20.14
N SER A 598 19.94 28.26 20.20
CA SER A 598 20.73 28.83 21.29
C SER A 598 22.09 29.33 20.79
N ASP A 599 22.80 30.09 21.62
CA ASP A 599 24.16 30.59 21.33
C ASP A 599 25.26 29.50 21.40
N ASP A 600 24.91 28.25 21.73
CA ASP A 600 25.85 27.12 21.72
C ASP A 600 26.49 26.95 20.31
N PRO A 601 27.83 27.11 20.18
CA PRO A 601 28.51 26.99 18.90
C PRO A 601 28.39 25.59 18.26
N LEU A 602 28.05 24.56 19.04
CA LEU A 602 27.86 23.20 18.55
C LEU A 602 26.71 23.08 17.53
N TRP A 603 25.76 24.01 17.52
CA TRP A 603 24.73 24.07 16.48
C TRP A 603 25.31 24.21 15.07
N ARG A 604 26.43 24.92 14.90
CA ARG A 604 27.12 25.01 13.61
C ARG A 604 27.71 23.68 13.18
N CYS A 605 28.24 22.90 14.13
CA CYS A 605 28.74 21.55 13.87
C CYS A 605 27.62 20.63 13.38
N VAL A 606 26.45 20.67 14.03
CA VAL A 606 25.26 19.92 13.59
C VAL A 606 24.82 20.35 12.19
N ALA A 607 24.76 21.66 11.95
CA ALA A 607 24.34 22.21 10.67
C ALA A 607 25.28 21.84 9.50
N GLU A 608 26.60 21.91 9.70
CA GLU A 608 27.58 21.47 8.70
C GLU A 608 27.50 19.96 8.42
N ALA A 609 27.25 19.14 9.45
CA ALA A 609 27.00 17.72 9.26
C ALA A 609 25.75 17.48 8.39
N PHE A 610 24.65 18.21 8.61
CA PHE A 610 23.46 18.15 7.75
C PHE A 610 23.71 18.66 6.33
N ARG A 611 24.51 19.72 6.16
CA ARG A 611 24.89 20.25 4.84
C ARG A 611 25.58 19.18 4.00
N HIS A 612 26.63 18.57 4.55
CA HIS A 612 27.37 17.51 3.87
C HIS A 612 26.55 16.23 3.71
N THR A 613 25.60 15.96 4.60
CA THR A 613 24.61 14.89 4.42
C THR A 613 23.75 15.10 3.18
N CYS A 614 23.25 16.32 2.97
CA CYS A 614 22.46 16.68 1.79
C CYS A 614 23.30 16.61 0.51
N ILE A 615 24.54 17.12 0.53
CA ILE A 615 25.49 17.04 -0.60
C ILE A 615 25.74 15.57 -0.97
N LEU A 616 26.05 14.74 0.04
CA LEU A 616 26.31 13.32 -0.17
C LEU A 616 25.10 12.63 -0.79
N ARG A 617 23.90 12.89 -0.27
CA ARG A 617 22.67 12.30 -0.82
C ARG A 617 22.41 12.73 -2.27
N ALA A 618 22.65 14.00 -2.59
CA ALA A 618 22.46 14.55 -3.93
C ALA A 618 23.40 13.91 -4.97
N TRP A 619 24.68 13.71 -4.63
CA TRP A 619 25.60 12.97 -5.50
C TRP A 619 25.15 11.51 -5.70
N ARG A 620 24.71 10.85 -4.62
CA ARG A 620 24.15 9.49 -4.68
C ARG A 620 22.85 9.38 -5.47
N LEU A 621 22.14 10.49 -5.68
CA LEU A 621 20.93 10.56 -6.52
C LEU A 621 21.27 10.70 -8.00
N LEU A 622 22.37 11.38 -8.33
CA LEU A 622 22.86 11.49 -9.70
C LEU A 622 23.50 10.19 -10.18
N ASP A 623 24.33 9.58 -9.34
CA ASP A 623 24.96 8.30 -9.63
C ASP A 623 25.01 7.41 -8.37
N PRO A 624 24.11 6.41 -8.26
CA PRO A 624 24.13 5.49 -7.13
C PRO A 624 25.29 4.49 -7.20
N THR A 625 25.91 4.30 -8.36
CA THR A 625 26.96 3.31 -8.64
C THR A 625 28.37 3.86 -8.45
N GLU A 626 28.53 5.19 -8.48
CA GLU A 626 29.80 5.88 -8.25
C GLU A 626 30.54 5.33 -7.03
N SER A 627 31.84 5.02 -7.15
CA SER A 627 32.62 4.48 -6.03
C SER A 627 32.54 5.34 -4.78
N ALA A 628 32.44 4.68 -3.62
CA ALA A 628 32.59 5.37 -2.33
C ALA A 628 33.96 6.03 -2.18
N SER A 629 35.00 5.60 -2.90
CA SER A 629 36.34 6.21 -2.88
C SER A 629 36.45 7.50 -3.68
N THR A 630 35.43 7.92 -4.42
CA THR A 630 35.47 9.18 -5.17
C THR A 630 35.74 10.35 -4.22
N PRO A 631 36.66 11.28 -4.57
CA PRO A 631 37.04 12.39 -3.71
C PRO A 631 35.86 13.21 -3.15
N ARG A 632 34.88 13.58 -4.00
CA ARG A 632 33.69 14.34 -3.55
C ARG A 632 32.85 13.61 -2.50
N ILE A 633 32.77 12.29 -2.56
CA ILE A 633 32.06 11.46 -1.57
C ILE A 633 32.85 11.49 -0.26
N GLN A 634 34.15 11.20 -0.30
CA GLN A 634 35.00 11.18 0.89
C GLN A 634 35.18 12.56 1.54
N THR A 635 35.18 13.66 0.77
CA THR A 635 35.14 15.02 1.32
C THR A 635 33.92 15.21 2.21
N SER A 636 32.73 14.80 1.76
CA SER A 636 31.51 14.93 2.57
C SER A 636 31.49 13.97 3.75
N VAL A 637 31.94 12.72 3.59
CA VAL A 637 32.08 11.78 4.72
C VAL A 637 32.99 12.37 5.80
N THR A 638 34.17 12.86 5.42
CA THR A 638 35.14 13.45 6.35
C THR A 638 34.57 14.68 7.04
N ALA A 639 33.96 15.60 6.28
CA ALA A 639 33.37 16.81 6.85
C ALA A 639 32.24 16.52 7.85
N ILE A 640 31.42 15.49 7.61
CA ILE A 640 30.41 15.04 8.58
C ILE A 640 31.09 14.53 9.86
N LEU A 641 32.05 13.61 9.74
CA LEU A 641 32.69 13.00 10.91
C LEU A 641 33.49 14.02 11.73
N ASP A 642 34.22 14.92 11.07
CA ASP A 642 35.00 15.98 11.70
C ASP A 642 34.09 16.99 12.41
N SER A 643 32.98 17.40 11.78
CA SER A 643 32.01 18.30 12.42
C SER A 643 31.45 17.66 13.69
N LEU A 644 31.06 16.39 13.63
CA LEU A 644 30.46 15.69 14.76
C LEU A 644 31.45 15.26 15.84
N ALA A 645 32.75 15.21 15.55
CA ALA A 645 33.79 14.98 16.57
C ALA A 645 33.82 16.10 17.63
N HIS A 646 33.34 17.29 17.29
CA HIS A 646 33.26 18.42 18.21
C HIS A 646 32.05 18.35 19.16
N VAL A 647 31.01 17.57 18.82
CA VAL A 647 29.81 17.44 19.65
C VAL A 647 30.05 16.36 20.70
N PRO A 648 30.09 16.65 22.01
CA PRO A 648 30.32 15.62 23.01
C PRO A 648 29.17 14.61 23.08
N GLY A 649 29.48 13.33 23.34
CA GLY A 649 28.46 12.29 23.57
C GLY A 649 27.55 12.53 24.79
N THR A 650 27.88 13.50 25.64
CA THR A 650 27.06 13.93 26.78
C THR A 650 26.15 15.14 26.47
N ASN A 651 26.35 15.79 25.32
CA ASN A 651 25.55 16.94 24.91
C ASN A 651 24.25 16.46 24.21
N PRO A 652 23.07 17.05 24.50
CA PRO A 652 21.80 16.65 23.87
C PRO A 652 21.78 16.73 22.35
N LEU A 653 22.57 17.64 21.74
CA LEU A 653 22.62 17.80 20.29
C LEU A 653 23.08 16.53 19.56
N ILE A 654 23.77 15.60 20.22
CA ILE A 654 24.20 14.36 19.58
C ILE A 654 23.00 13.51 19.10
N GLU A 655 21.85 13.59 19.79
CA GLU A 655 20.63 12.85 19.45
C GLU A 655 20.06 13.27 18.08
N LEU A 656 20.40 14.46 17.58
CA LEU A 656 20.00 14.96 16.27
C LEU A 656 20.77 14.31 15.10
N ASN A 657 21.88 13.61 15.39
CA ASN A 657 22.89 13.28 14.39
C ASN A 657 22.89 11.83 13.90
N VAL A 658 21.85 11.05 14.20
CA VAL A 658 21.69 9.67 13.70
C VAL A 658 21.82 9.64 12.17
N MET A 659 21.18 10.59 11.49
CA MET A 659 21.15 10.64 10.04
C MET A 659 22.49 11.02 9.39
N PRO A 660 23.15 12.13 9.80
CA PRO A 660 24.50 12.41 9.36
C PRO A 660 25.48 11.27 9.62
N LEU A 661 25.47 10.68 10.82
CA LEU A 661 26.36 9.56 11.17
C LEU A 661 26.13 8.34 10.28
N PHE A 662 24.87 7.98 10.04
CA PHE A 662 24.54 6.87 9.15
C PHE A 662 25.00 7.14 7.71
N MET A 663 24.75 8.34 7.18
CA MET A 663 25.14 8.69 5.81
C MET A 663 26.66 8.66 5.64
N ALA A 664 27.41 9.21 6.60
CA ALA A 664 28.88 9.10 6.61
C ALA A 664 29.35 7.65 6.79
N GLY A 665 28.69 6.87 7.65
CA GLY A 665 29.00 5.47 7.90
C GLY A 665 28.82 4.58 6.68
N ALA A 666 27.74 4.78 5.91
CA ALA A 666 27.46 4.00 4.71
C ALA A 666 28.60 4.11 3.69
N ASP A 667 29.17 5.30 3.55
CA ASP A 667 30.27 5.60 2.64
C ASP A 667 31.66 5.62 3.29
N SER A 668 31.76 5.18 4.55
CA SER A 668 33.05 5.03 5.25
C SER A 668 33.83 3.82 4.73
N LEU A 669 35.05 4.07 4.30
CA LEU A 669 35.95 3.04 3.78
C LEU A 669 36.82 2.40 4.87
N SER A 670 37.34 3.22 5.80
CA SER A 670 38.27 2.74 6.81
C SER A 670 37.54 2.03 7.98
N PRO A 671 38.11 0.96 8.55
CA PRO A 671 37.59 0.34 9.77
C PRO A 671 37.49 1.32 10.94
N HIS A 672 38.42 2.27 11.04
CA HIS A 672 38.43 3.30 12.08
C HIS A 672 37.21 4.22 11.99
N SER A 673 36.89 4.74 10.80
CA SER A 673 35.72 5.59 10.58
C SER A 673 34.41 4.82 10.85
N ARG A 674 34.33 3.54 10.44
CA ARG A 674 33.18 2.68 10.73
C ARG A 674 33.01 2.45 12.22
N HIS A 675 34.09 2.14 12.93
CA HIS A 675 34.08 1.97 14.38
C HIS A 675 33.67 3.26 15.09
N TYR A 676 34.21 4.41 14.67
CA TYR A 676 33.82 5.71 15.19
C TYR A 676 32.31 5.95 15.02
N VAL A 677 31.74 5.70 13.83
CA VAL A 677 30.29 5.82 13.61
C VAL A 677 29.50 4.92 14.56
N LEU A 678 29.89 3.64 14.73
CA LEU A 678 29.22 2.74 15.67
C LEU A 678 29.32 3.23 17.12
N LEU A 679 30.49 3.73 17.53
CA LEU A 679 30.67 4.33 18.86
C LEU A 679 29.71 5.51 19.06
N ARG A 680 29.65 6.45 18.11
CA ARG A 680 28.75 7.61 18.19
C ARG A 680 27.27 7.21 18.22
N LEU A 681 26.87 6.21 17.43
CA LEU A 681 25.52 5.66 17.47
C LEU A 681 25.22 5.00 18.83
N SER A 682 26.19 4.32 19.43
CA SER A 682 26.05 3.73 20.77
C SER A 682 25.93 4.77 21.87
N GLU A 683 26.59 5.93 21.75
CA GLU A 683 26.44 7.04 22.69
C GLU A 683 25.04 7.64 22.59
N ILE A 684 24.51 7.83 21.37
CA ILE A 684 23.11 8.22 21.17
C ILE A 684 22.20 7.20 21.83
N GLN A 685 22.43 5.90 21.60
CA GLN A 685 21.65 4.81 22.19
C GLN A 685 21.71 4.77 23.73
N ALA A 686 22.87 5.07 24.32
CA ALA A 686 23.05 5.07 25.76
C ALA A 686 22.30 6.25 26.43
N ARG A 687 22.32 7.42 25.79
CA ARG A 687 21.55 8.59 26.23
C ARG A 687 20.05 8.40 26.14
N ALA A 688 19.66 7.48 25.27
CA ALA A 688 18.32 7.29 24.80
C ALA A 688 17.47 6.28 25.56
N GLU A 689 18.17 5.37 26.26
CA GLU A 689 17.58 4.20 26.92
C GLU A 689 16.65 3.37 26.02
N MET A 690 16.94 3.36 24.71
CA MET A 690 16.13 2.70 23.70
C MET A 690 17.01 1.84 22.79
N GLY A 691 16.53 0.66 22.39
CA GLY A 691 17.27 -0.27 21.53
C GLY A 691 17.10 0.07 20.05
N TRP A 692 18.21 0.28 19.33
CA TRP A 692 18.20 0.58 17.88
C TRP A 692 19.12 -0.37 17.12
N ALA A 693 18.61 -1.52 16.70
CA ALA A 693 19.40 -2.40 15.83
C ALA A 693 19.40 -1.92 14.36
N ALA A 694 18.46 -1.06 13.94
CA ALA A 694 18.22 -0.81 12.51
C ALA A 694 19.35 -0.06 11.77
N PRO A 695 19.82 1.14 12.21
CA PRO A 695 20.91 1.84 11.53
C PRO A 695 22.21 1.03 11.55
N GLN A 696 22.57 0.45 12.70
CA GLN A 696 23.77 -0.39 12.85
C GLN A 696 23.69 -1.64 11.96
N SER A 697 22.61 -2.42 12.03
CA SER A 697 22.44 -3.63 11.23
C SER A 697 22.49 -3.32 9.73
N LEU A 698 21.95 -2.18 9.32
CA LEU A 698 21.95 -1.76 7.93
C LEU A 698 23.35 -1.35 7.45
N LEU A 699 24.10 -0.61 8.26
CA LEU A 699 25.51 -0.30 7.99
C LEU A 699 26.36 -1.57 7.90
N GLU A 700 26.16 -2.51 8.83
CA GLU A 700 26.83 -3.80 8.81
C GLU A 700 26.53 -4.58 7.51
N LYS A 701 25.27 -4.58 7.04
CA LYS A 701 24.91 -5.19 5.75
C LYS A 701 25.62 -4.52 4.57
N VAL A 702 25.70 -3.20 4.56
CA VAL A 702 26.42 -2.43 3.52
C VAL A 702 27.90 -2.79 3.53
N TRP A 703 28.54 -2.79 4.70
CA TRP A 703 29.96 -3.09 4.81
C TRP A 703 30.28 -4.55 4.49
N GLN A 704 29.42 -5.50 4.89
CA GLN A 704 29.56 -6.91 4.52
C GLN A 704 29.39 -7.14 3.02
N ALA A 705 28.43 -6.46 2.40
CA ALA A 705 28.23 -6.54 0.95
C ALA A 705 29.45 -5.95 0.21
N ARG A 706 29.96 -4.80 0.66
CA ARG A 706 31.19 -4.20 0.12
C ARG A 706 32.40 -5.12 0.27
N ALA A 707 32.53 -5.81 1.40
CA ALA A 707 33.60 -6.78 1.63
C ALA A 707 33.50 -8.05 0.77
N ARG A 708 32.33 -8.33 0.17
CA ARG A 708 32.10 -9.47 -0.75
C ARG A 708 32.28 -9.09 -2.22
N GLN A 709 32.43 -7.80 -2.55
CA GLN A 709 32.73 -7.38 -3.92
C GLN A 709 34.11 -7.88 -4.34
N SER A 710 34.27 -8.23 -5.61
CA SER A 710 35.58 -8.60 -6.16
C SER A 710 36.54 -7.41 -6.07
N GLU A 711 37.85 -7.65 -5.98
CA GLU A 711 38.85 -6.57 -5.88
C GLU A 711 38.77 -5.53 -7.03
N HIS A 712 38.27 -5.95 -8.20
CA HIS A 712 38.07 -5.11 -9.38
C HIS A 712 36.73 -4.35 -9.39
N ASP A 713 35.77 -4.72 -8.55
CA ASP A 713 34.48 -4.05 -8.44
C ASP A 713 34.54 -2.96 -7.37
N GLN A 714 34.71 -1.72 -7.84
CA GLN A 714 34.72 -0.52 -7.01
C GLN A 714 33.36 0.20 -7.00
N SER A 715 32.31 -0.41 -7.57
CA SER A 715 30.99 0.20 -7.57
C SER A 715 30.47 0.34 -6.13
N ASN A 716 29.74 1.42 -5.87
CA ASN A 716 29.13 1.59 -4.56
C ASN A 716 28.07 0.52 -4.29
N VAL A 717 27.87 0.25 -3.01
CA VAL A 717 26.79 -0.58 -2.50
C VAL A 717 25.73 0.35 -1.90
N PRO A 718 24.63 0.67 -2.62
CA PRO A 718 23.59 1.55 -2.12
C PRO A 718 22.90 0.93 -0.92
N TRP A 719 22.90 1.64 0.21
CA TRP A 719 22.24 1.16 1.43
C TRP A 719 20.73 0.97 1.25
N MET A 720 20.11 1.70 0.32
CA MET A 720 18.71 1.58 -0.07
C MET A 720 18.34 0.17 -0.55
N ASN A 721 19.30 -0.60 -1.08
CA ASN A 721 19.05 -1.97 -1.56
C ASN A 721 18.72 -2.95 -0.43
N PHE A 722 19.10 -2.63 0.80
CA PHE A 722 18.82 -3.46 1.99
C PHE A 722 17.59 -2.97 2.77
N VAL A 723 16.95 -1.91 2.28
CA VAL A 723 15.72 -1.34 2.81
C VAL A 723 14.56 -1.97 2.03
N SER A 724 13.63 -2.63 2.70
CA SER A 724 12.48 -3.26 2.03
C SER A 724 11.69 -2.20 1.26
N ARG A 725 11.25 -2.52 0.03
CA ARG A 725 10.34 -1.65 -0.76
C ARG A 725 9.01 -1.34 -0.03
N HIS A 726 8.73 -1.93 1.12
CA HIS A 726 7.54 -1.63 1.94
C HIS A 726 7.86 -0.79 3.19
N ALA A 727 9.12 -0.42 3.42
CA ALA A 727 9.60 0.02 4.74
C ALA A 727 10.86 0.91 4.62
N PRO A 728 10.74 2.24 4.44
CA PRO A 728 11.85 3.12 4.06
C PRO A 728 12.33 4.13 5.13
N LEU A 729 11.74 4.17 6.34
CA LEU A 729 12.28 5.06 7.40
C LEU A 729 13.55 4.51 8.07
N ASN A 730 14.08 3.38 7.57
CA ASN A 730 15.03 2.46 8.21
C ASN A 730 16.29 3.07 8.84
N CYS A 731 16.59 4.34 8.60
CA CYS A 731 17.91 4.89 8.90
C CYS A 731 17.90 6.21 9.69
N PHE A 732 16.80 7.00 9.68
CA PHE A 732 16.97 8.45 9.82
C PHE A 732 15.96 9.22 10.67
N ALA A 733 14.76 8.70 10.90
CA ALA A 733 13.74 9.46 11.63
C ALA A 733 13.81 9.23 13.17
N SER A 734 14.96 8.83 13.68
CA SER A 734 15.17 8.40 15.07
C SER A 734 15.31 9.56 16.09
N LEU A 735 14.56 10.65 15.94
CA LEU A 735 14.70 11.88 16.74
C LEU A 735 13.96 11.87 18.09
N ILE A 736 13.96 10.75 18.81
CA ILE A 736 13.19 10.61 20.07
C ILE A 736 13.87 9.67 21.03
N GLN A 737 14.52 10.16 22.10
CA GLN A 737 15.09 9.20 23.05
C GLN A 737 15.72 9.72 24.35
N VAL A 738 15.51 9.03 25.48
CA VAL A 738 15.46 9.56 26.86
C VAL A 738 16.57 9.23 27.87
N ARG A 739 16.91 10.19 28.77
CA ARG A 739 17.82 10.15 29.95
C ARG A 739 17.31 9.30 31.14
N PRO A 740 18.24 8.70 31.92
CA PRO A 740 17.98 8.31 33.31
C PRO A 740 17.96 9.53 34.25
N THR A 741 17.03 9.53 35.19
CA THR A 741 17.21 10.23 36.47
C THR A 741 18.28 9.49 37.27
N MET A 742 19.49 10.06 37.38
CA MET A 742 20.45 9.61 38.38
C MET A 742 19.86 9.86 39.79
N PRO A 743 19.95 8.89 40.71
CA PRO A 743 19.63 9.14 42.10
C PRO A 743 20.60 10.18 42.67
N THR A 744 20.06 11.14 43.41
CA THR A 744 20.83 12.04 44.27
C THR A 744 21.82 11.21 45.09
N GLN A 745 23.12 11.43 44.86
CA GLN A 745 24.15 10.96 45.77
C GLN A 745 23.96 11.71 47.10
N ASP A 746 23.27 11.06 48.03
CA ASP A 746 23.41 11.41 49.43
C ASP A 746 24.86 11.19 49.83
N THR A 747 25.51 12.30 50.11
CA THR A 747 26.78 12.45 50.80
C THR A 747 26.94 11.42 51.92
N LYS A 748 27.77 10.39 51.71
CA LYS A 748 28.39 9.68 52.82
C LYS A 748 29.51 10.54 53.37
N THR A 749 29.21 11.18 54.50
CA THR A 749 30.17 11.81 55.38
C THR A 749 31.16 10.75 55.87
N THR A 750 32.43 11.05 55.70
CA THR A 750 33.59 10.48 56.36
C THR A 750 33.37 10.25 57.87
N ILE A 751 33.58 9.02 58.33
CA ILE A 751 34.53 8.65 59.41
C ILE A 751 35.17 7.33 59.00
#